data_AF-A0A3G2HRL3-F1
#
_entry.id   AF-A0A3G2HRL3-F1
#
_cell.length_a   1.000
_cell.length_b   1.000
_cell.length_c   1.000
_cell.angle_alpha   90.00
_cell.angle_beta   90.00
_cell.angle_gamma   90.00
#
_symmetry.space_group_name_H-M   'P 1'
#
loop_
_entity.id
_entity.type
_entity.pdbx_description
1 polymer ?
#
loop_
_entity_poly.entity_id
_entity_poly.type
_entity_poly.pdbx_seq_one_letter_code
_entity_poly.pdbx_strand_id
1 'polypeptide(L)'
;MKTLFPVLSELLIRLLDWSFVLIKRFTKKNSNVRHIVFVNWNGKYGDAIASAPIIEFLTSHCGVRVSVITNEPLRALYCSVIQVDSVHVLEKNFGWFDLVNIAFNVKRSDAIVPLFGKLGVKDVLCVLLLNPRVIFSTDSALKMSSKEFIDKSKNNDIYGIYQSIVDMAISGNNTLAGASFCVENDCFSKSYDFLINPYGSRNDKSLSIEKTKSLIRHLATYHRDSSFGVMHSPNSLLSASQLVDDLSLPNVELVKGITNFESVIPIIRKSGLLISVDTSLVHVSKVLNKSVVAIYPETRYFNIWQPTTSRNFEVVQSKGLVDFGGIKDMNQFENADVDYALNRIKNSDRLENKKVVFLYWHSSKEDMPIGHALNIRNLETRLSNSDWIVIVTTLDKRAPDYIENYIPLPPYFHQLIEKAGDPSVQHGNHSDIIRLRLLERYGGVYLDTSTIFLRNNFDEVSLYKNLIYSTSASLAGYANVTFTRKDEKGRNYFKEAKDGIELGVLYAKQKSNILRIFNCEIDKYWKWKTSDKDYKDYPPFIEYGLGKISFLNEYHVHYSIYHLIITRQPELLGEVVVQSIHRSGKETALAHGPYAISDIFCRGKTSYESASSKKMLQCFVEGDMDTWDGMSTSLDVRIEICQEVELLTIPGYLRKELEQEFTCLGDYLNKKSLYHEFYGFLAAEAEQACLLTGR
;
A
#
# COMPACT_ATOMS: atom_id res chain seq x y z
N MET A 1 8.89 30.88 42.74
CA MET A 1 10.00 31.00 41.76
C MET A 1 9.89 30.01 40.59
N LYS A 2 9.54 28.72 40.80
CA LYS A 2 9.40 27.71 39.73
C LYS A 2 8.26 27.94 38.71
N THR A 3 7.26 28.77 39.02
CA THR A 3 6.13 29.08 38.13
C THR A 3 6.30 30.38 37.32
N LEU A 4 7.24 31.25 37.70
CA LEU A 4 7.46 32.54 37.01
C LEU A 4 8.29 32.37 35.73
N PHE A 5 9.28 31.48 35.76
CA PHE A 5 10.25 31.28 34.67
C PHE A 5 9.62 30.78 33.35
N PRO A 6 8.69 29.79 33.36
CA PRO A 6 8.02 29.34 32.14
C PRO A 6 7.13 30.41 31.50
N VAL A 7 6.47 31.23 32.33
CA VAL A 7 5.61 32.33 31.86
C VAL A 7 6.46 33.44 31.21
N LEU A 8 7.59 33.79 31.85
CA LEU A 8 8.56 34.74 31.30
C LEU A 8 9.18 34.26 29.99
N SER A 9 9.50 32.96 29.86
CA SER A 9 10.04 32.42 28.61
C SER A 9 9.01 32.42 27.47
N GLU A 10 7.75 32.10 27.76
CA GLU A 10 6.67 32.14 26.77
C GLU A 10 6.40 33.58 26.29
N LEU A 11 6.41 34.56 27.20
CA LEU A 11 6.32 35.99 26.88
C LEU A 11 7.48 36.45 25.98
N LEU A 12 8.71 36.06 26.32
CA LEU A 12 9.90 36.41 25.53
C LEU A 12 9.84 35.79 24.12
N ILE A 13 9.41 34.54 23.99
CA ILE A 13 9.22 33.87 22.69
C ILE A 13 8.23 34.68 21.83
N ARG A 14 7.09 35.09 22.39
CA ARG A 14 6.09 35.89 21.67
C ARG A 14 6.60 37.27 21.26
N LEU A 15 7.35 37.94 22.14
CA LEU A 15 7.97 39.22 21.84
C LEU A 15 8.97 39.11 20.68
N LEU A 16 9.80 38.06 20.67
CA LEU A 16 10.77 37.82 19.60
C LEU A 16 10.06 37.46 18.27
N ASP A 17 9.02 36.62 18.31
CA ASP A 17 8.20 36.28 17.14
C ASP A 17 7.55 37.54 16.53
N TRP A 18 6.94 38.39 17.36
CA TRP A 18 6.33 39.63 16.89
C TRP A 18 7.35 40.62 16.35
N SER A 19 8.52 40.71 16.97
CA SER A 19 9.63 41.54 16.50
C SER A 19 10.08 41.10 15.11
N PHE A 20 10.21 39.79 14.89
CA PHE A 20 10.55 39.24 13.57
C PHE A 20 9.49 39.59 12.53
N VAL A 21 8.20 39.36 12.83
CA VAL A 21 7.09 39.67 11.91
C VAL A 21 7.06 41.16 11.55
N LEU A 22 7.31 42.04 12.53
CA LEU A 22 7.40 43.48 12.31
C LEU A 22 8.57 43.83 11.38
N ILE A 23 9.77 43.30 11.63
CA ILE A 23 10.95 43.51 10.80
C ILE A 23 10.68 43.05 9.35
N LYS A 24 10.00 41.90 9.16
CA LYS A 24 9.72 41.35 7.84
C LYS A 24 8.73 42.15 7.01
N ARG A 25 7.81 42.90 7.63
CA ARG A 25 6.90 43.81 6.89
C ARG A 25 7.67 44.86 6.07
N PHE A 26 8.90 45.17 6.45
CA PHE A 26 9.73 46.18 5.79
C PHE A 26 10.78 45.58 4.82
N THR A 27 10.83 44.26 4.63
CA THR A 27 11.79 43.60 3.74
C THR A 27 11.22 43.29 2.35
N LYS A 28 11.95 43.63 1.27
CA LYS A 28 11.57 43.31 -0.12
C LYS A 28 11.58 41.78 -0.36
N LYS A 29 10.53 41.27 -1.03
CA LYS A 29 10.47 39.89 -1.53
C LYS A 29 11.39 39.74 -2.74
N ASN A 30 12.38 38.86 -2.66
CA ASN A 30 13.13 38.33 -3.80
C ASN A 30 12.95 36.82 -3.79
N SER A 31 12.72 36.22 -4.96
CA SER A 31 12.17 34.87 -5.10
C SER A 31 13.21 33.74 -5.07
N ASN A 32 14.51 34.04 -5.22
CA ASN A 32 15.49 32.97 -5.41
C ASN A 32 16.25 32.65 -4.11
N VAL A 33 16.02 31.46 -3.55
CA VAL A 33 16.71 30.95 -2.36
C VAL A 33 18.07 30.38 -2.78
N ARG A 34 19.18 30.93 -2.27
CA ARG A 34 20.54 30.48 -2.63
C ARG A 34 21.34 29.92 -1.45
N HIS A 35 20.93 30.25 -0.23
CA HIS A 35 21.57 29.76 0.99
C HIS A 35 20.53 29.36 2.04
N ILE A 36 20.52 28.07 2.41
CA ILE A 36 19.64 27.50 3.43
C ILE A 36 20.47 27.05 4.63
N VAL A 37 19.98 27.35 5.84
CA VAL A 37 20.62 26.93 7.10
C VAL A 37 19.74 25.91 7.81
N PHE A 38 20.29 24.74 8.12
CA PHE A 38 19.64 23.73 8.96
C PHE A 38 20.16 23.80 10.39
N VAL A 39 19.27 23.67 11.37
CA VAL A 39 19.63 23.65 12.79
C VAL A 39 19.44 22.24 13.35
N ASN A 40 20.53 21.65 13.84
CA ASN A 40 20.53 20.37 14.56
C ASN A 40 21.52 20.42 15.75
N TRP A 41 21.40 21.44 16.61
CA TRP A 41 22.21 21.50 17.84
C TRP A 41 21.72 20.57 18.94
N ASN A 42 20.60 19.86 18.74
CA ASN A 42 20.12 18.85 19.69
C ASN A 42 21.00 17.58 19.69
N GLY A 43 21.88 17.44 18.68
CA GLY A 43 22.88 16.38 18.59
C GLY A 43 22.33 15.01 18.17
N LYS A 44 21.15 14.95 17.56
CA LYS A 44 20.54 13.68 17.18
C LYS A 44 21.00 13.25 15.79
N TYR A 45 21.59 12.05 15.75
CA TYR A 45 21.97 11.38 14.50
C TYR A 45 20.77 11.11 13.58
N GLY A 46 19.59 10.78 14.15
CA GLY A 46 18.37 10.54 13.36
C GLY A 46 17.96 11.76 12.54
N ASP A 47 17.88 12.92 13.20
CA ASP A 47 17.57 14.21 12.58
C ASP A 47 18.58 14.55 11.45
N ALA A 48 19.88 14.30 11.70
CA ALA A 48 20.94 14.54 10.71
C ALA A 48 20.79 13.63 9.48
N ILE A 49 20.66 12.32 9.70
CA ILE A 49 20.51 11.34 8.61
C ILE A 49 19.24 11.59 7.81
N ALA A 50 18.11 11.87 8.47
CA ALA A 50 16.85 12.16 7.79
C ALA A 50 16.94 13.39 6.89
N SER A 51 17.80 14.37 7.22
CA SER A 51 18.03 15.57 6.41
C SER A 51 18.92 15.34 5.18
N ALA A 52 19.63 14.22 5.09
CA ALA A 52 20.59 13.99 4.00
C ALA A 52 19.97 14.06 2.59
N PRO A 53 18.79 13.46 2.31
CA PRO A 53 18.16 13.55 0.98
C PRO A 53 17.91 14.97 0.49
N ILE A 54 17.36 15.84 1.35
CA ILE A 54 17.10 17.23 0.98
C ILE A 54 18.40 18.02 0.83
N ILE A 55 19.40 17.75 1.66
CA ILE A 55 20.71 18.40 1.56
C ILE A 55 21.36 18.05 0.22
N GLU A 56 21.48 16.77 -0.13
CA GLU A 56 22.08 16.32 -1.39
C GLU A 56 21.32 16.85 -2.60
N PHE A 57 19.98 16.88 -2.54
CA PHE A 57 19.16 17.49 -3.59
C PHE A 57 19.47 18.98 -3.76
N LEU A 58 19.50 19.75 -2.67
CA LEU A 58 19.75 21.19 -2.70
C LEU A 58 21.15 21.52 -3.21
N THR A 59 22.18 20.83 -2.73
CA THR A 59 23.58 21.10 -3.10
C THR A 59 23.88 20.61 -4.51
N SER A 60 23.56 19.35 -4.81
CA SER A 60 24.01 18.68 -6.05
C SER A 60 23.11 18.96 -7.25
N HIS A 61 21.81 19.23 -7.03
CA HIS A 61 20.85 19.40 -8.14
C HIS A 61 20.40 20.85 -8.32
N CYS A 62 20.39 21.65 -7.24
CA CYS A 62 19.88 23.03 -7.30
C CYS A 62 20.99 24.09 -7.20
N GLY A 63 22.22 23.72 -6.87
CA GLY A 63 23.31 24.67 -6.62
C GLY A 63 23.02 25.60 -5.43
N VAL A 64 22.20 25.16 -4.49
CA VAL A 64 21.87 25.89 -3.25
C VAL A 64 22.91 25.56 -2.21
N ARG A 65 23.52 26.61 -1.64
CA ARG A 65 24.43 26.44 -0.51
C ARG A 65 23.68 25.99 0.74
N VAL A 66 24.17 24.98 1.42
CA VAL A 66 23.62 24.46 2.67
C VAL A 66 24.64 24.60 3.81
N SER A 67 24.25 25.32 4.85
CA SER A 67 25.00 25.37 6.11
C SER A 67 24.25 24.65 7.22
N VAL A 68 24.98 24.02 8.14
CA VAL A 68 24.40 23.34 9.30
C VAL A 68 24.95 23.90 10.59
N ILE A 69 24.07 24.24 11.53
CA ILE A 69 24.42 24.58 12.92
C ILE A 69 24.18 23.34 13.78
N THR A 70 25.23 22.77 14.36
CA THR A 70 25.19 21.48 15.06
C THR A 70 26.14 21.46 16.26
N ASN A 71 26.39 20.28 16.83
CA ASN A 71 27.39 20.05 17.87
C ASN A 71 28.57 19.19 17.37
N GLU A 72 29.66 19.15 18.15
CA GLU A 72 30.91 18.48 17.75
C GLU A 72 30.73 16.99 17.37
N PRO A 73 29.93 16.17 18.09
CA PRO A 73 29.72 14.77 17.72
C PRO A 73 29.16 14.54 16.31
N LEU A 74 28.38 15.48 15.77
CA LEU A 74 27.81 15.36 14.43
C LEU A 74 28.66 16.00 13.34
N ARG A 75 29.80 16.62 13.69
CA ARG A 75 30.64 17.36 12.74
C ARG A 75 31.15 16.45 11.62
N ALA A 76 31.71 15.30 11.97
CA ALA A 76 32.23 14.33 11.01
C ALA A 76 31.12 13.82 10.07
N LEU A 77 29.94 13.52 10.61
CA LEU A 77 28.80 13.07 9.82
C LEU A 77 28.38 14.10 8.77
N TYR A 78 28.24 15.38 9.13
CA TYR A 78 27.85 16.41 8.16
C TYR A 78 28.96 16.75 7.16
N CYS A 79 30.22 16.78 7.58
CA CYS A 79 31.34 17.11 6.69
C CYS A 79 31.67 15.99 5.72
N SER A 80 31.82 14.75 6.21
CA SER A 80 32.41 13.66 5.43
C SER A 80 31.36 12.74 4.81
N VAL A 81 30.23 12.51 5.51
CA VAL A 81 29.22 11.54 5.09
C VAL A 81 28.09 12.18 4.30
N ILE A 82 27.51 13.27 4.82
CA ILE A 82 26.41 14.01 4.18
C ILE A 82 26.95 15.09 3.21
N GLN A 83 28.16 15.59 3.45
CA GLN A 83 28.87 16.55 2.59
C GLN A 83 28.14 17.90 2.41
N VAL A 84 27.86 18.59 3.51
CA VAL A 84 27.32 19.96 3.49
C VAL A 84 28.41 20.99 3.15
N ASP A 85 28.04 22.18 2.67
CA ASP A 85 29.01 23.23 2.31
C ASP A 85 29.72 23.82 3.53
N SER A 86 29.01 24.00 4.66
CA SER A 86 29.63 24.49 5.90
C SER A 86 28.94 23.99 7.16
N VAL A 87 29.75 23.61 8.15
CA VAL A 87 29.30 23.18 9.48
C VAL A 87 29.76 24.19 10.52
N HIS A 88 28.83 24.66 11.35
CA HIS A 88 29.08 25.55 12.47
C HIS A 88 28.73 24.84 13.77
N VAL A 89 29.71 24.70 14.65
CA VAL A 89 29.58 23.91 15.88
C VAL A 89 29.29 24.80 17.09
N LEU A 90 28.32 24.37 17.90
CA LEU A 90 28.01 24.89 19.22
C LEU A 90 28.29 23.84 20.29
N GLU A 91 28.81 24.28 21.44
CA GLU A 91 28.91 23.44 22.62
C GLU A 91 27.53 23.16 23.22
N LYS A 92 27.37 22.04 23.94
CA LYS A 92 26.08 21.60 24.51
C LYS A 92 25.39 22.65 25.39
N ASN A 93 26.16 23.51 26.07
CA ASN A 93 25.66 24.53 26.99
C ASN A 93 25.92 25.97 26.47
N PHE A 94 25.83 26.18 25.16
CA PHE A 94 26.07 27.50 24.55
C PHE A 94 25.16 28.61 25.11
N GLY A 95 25.71 29.81 25.27
CA GLY A 95 25.04 31.02 25.71
C GLY A 95 24.51 31.88 24.56
N TRP A 96 24.01 33.06 24.89
CA TRP A 96 23.48 34.01 23.90
C TRP A 96 24.56 34.61 22.99
N PHE A 97 25.76 34.86 23.54
CA PHE A 97 26.90 35.37 22.76
C PHE A 97 27.39 34.36 21.71
N ASP A 98 27.28 33.06 21.99
CA ASP A 98 27.61 32.02 21.02
C ASP A 98 26.66 32.05 19.82
N LEU A 99 25.36 32.29 20.04
CA LEU A 99 24.40 32.47 18.95
C LEU A 99 24.72 33.71 18.11
N VAL A 100 25.17 34.79 18.73
CA VAL A 100 25.60 36.00 18.01
C VAL A 100 26.84 35.69 17.16
N ASN A 101 27.85 35.03 17.72
CA ASN A 101 29.05 34.61 16.99
C ASN A 101 28.72 33.68 15.82
N ILE A 102 27.83 32.70 16.03
CA ILE A 102 27.35 31.82 14.95
C ILE A 102 26.65 32.61 13.87
N ALA A 103 25.74 33.53 14.21
CA ALA A 103 25.02 34.34 13.23
C ALA A 103 25.98 35.19 12.38
N PHE A 104 27.04 35.74 12.99
CA PHE A 104 28.11 36.42 12.25
C PHE A 104 28.87 35.47 11.31
N ASN A 105 29.19 34.25 11.75
CA ASN A 105 29.98 33.27 10.99
C ASN A 105 29.22 32.62 9.82
N VAL A 106 27.93 32.33 10.00
CA VAL A 106 27.07 31.74 8.96
C VAL A 106 26.85 32.71 7.79
N LYS A 107 27.02 34.03 8.03
CA LYS A 107 26.62 35.13 7.13
C LYS A 107 25.11 35.12 6.87
N ARG A 108 24.62 36.06 6.04
CA ARG A 108 23.20 36.18 5.72
C ARG A 108 22.68 34.91 5.03
N SER A 109 21.63 34.29 5.58
CA SER A 109 20.90 33.18 4.96
C SER A 109 19.62 33.67 4.27
N ASP A 110 19.20 32.97 3.23
CA ASP A 110 17.93 33.24 2.55
C ASP A 110 16.79 32.47 3.22
N ALA A 111 17.05 31.25 3.68
CA ALA A 111 16.08 30.45 4.42
C ALA A 111 16.70 29.72 5.62
N ILE A 112 15.85 29.35 6.58
CA ILE A 112 16.23 28.51 7.72
C ILE A 112 15.24 27.36 7.94
N VAL A 113 15.78 26.21 8.30
CA VAL A 113 15.06 25.04 8.81
C VAL A 113 15.45 24.87 10.29
N PRO A 114 14.64 25.37 11.23
CA PRO A 114 14.91 25.22 12.66
C PRO A 114 14.61 23.79 13.14
N LEU A 115 14.78 23.52 14.43
CA LEU A 115 14.33 22.27 15.03
C LEU A 115 12.81 22.06 14.81
N PHE A 116 12.40 20.82 14.54
CA PHE A 116 10.98 20.49 14.38
C PHE A 116 10.28 20.31 15.74
N GLY A 117 9.05 20.82 15.84
CA GLY A 117 8.25 20.84 17.07
C GLY A 117 8.17 22.23 17.69
N LYS A 118 7.89 22.32 18.99
CA LYS A 118 7.79 23.60 19.70
C LYS A 118 9.18 24.24 19.82
N LEU A 119 9.33 25.47 19.34
CA LEU A 119 10.59 26.21 19.40
C LEU A 119 10.78 26.87 20.78
N GLY A 120 11.99 26.78 21.31
CA GLY A 120 12.41 27.48 22.52
C GLY A 120 12.97 28.88 22.24
N VAL A 121 13.29 29.62 23.31
CA VAL A 121 13.82 30.99 23.23
C VAL A 121 15.08 31.06 22.36
N LYS A 122 16.00 30.10 22.50
CA LYS A 122 17.26 30.06 21.73
C LYS A 122 17.02 29.78 20.24
N ASP A 123 16.05 28.92 19.91
CA ASP A 123 15.68 28.63 18.53
C ASP A 123 15.14 29.90 17.85
N VAL A 124 14.21 30.59 18.52
CA VAL A 124 13.60 31.82 18.01
C VAL A 124 14.61 32.96 17.92
N LEU A 125 15.51 33.09 18.90
CA LEU A 125 16.57 34.11 18.85
C LEU A 125 17.55 33.83 17.70
N CYS A 126 17.93 32.57 17.47
CA CYS A 126 18.81 32.21 16.36
C CYS A 126 18.18 32.59 15.00
N VAL A 127 16.89 32.29 14.82
CA VAL A 127 16.11 32.71 13.64
C VAL A 127 16.15 34.24 13.48
N LEU A 128 15.94 34.99 14.57
CA LEU A 128 15.98 36.46 14.54
C LEU A 128 17.37 36.99 14.15
N LEU A 129 18.44 36.44 14.73
CA LEU A 129 19.83 36.87 14.48
C LEU A 129 20.28 36.57 13.05
N LEU A 130 19.89 35.42 12.49
CA LEU A 130 20.18 35.05 11.10
C LEU A 130 19.36 35.87 10.09
N ASN A 131 18.20 36.39 10.52
CA ASN A 131 17.28 37.21 9.72
C ASN A 131 16.95 36.62 8.32
N PRO A 132 16.60 35.32 8.21
CA PRO A 132 16.34 34.65 6.93
C PRO A 132 15.05 35.18 6.29
N ARG A 133 14.94 35.18 4.97
CA ARG A 133 13.71 35.61 4.26
C ARG A 133 12.57 34.62 4.43
N VAL A 134 12.89 33.33 4.46
CA VAL A 134 11.93 32.23 4.57
C VAL A 134 12.26 31.38 5.80
N ILE A 135 11.24 30.97 6.55
CA ILE A 135 11.39 30.08 7.70
C ILE A 135 10.49 28.87 7.49
N PHE A 136 11.09 27.69 7.61
CA PHE A 136 10.41 26.41 7.49
C PHE A 136 10.20 25.77 8.87
N SER A 137 9.45 26.45 9.74
CA SER A 137 9.08 25.92 11.07
C SER A 137 7.69 25.30 11.05
N THR A 138 7.55 24.18 11.75
CA THR A 138 6.26 23.50 11.98
C THR A 138 5.55 23.97 13.25
N ASP A 139 6.14 24.89 14.02
CA ASP A 139 5.53 25.44 15.22
C ASP A 139 4.38 26.40 14.86
N SER A 140 3.17 25.85 14.83
CA SER A 140 1.94 26.59 14.51
C SER A 140 1.56 27.66 15.54
N ALA A 141 2.19 27.69 16.73
CA ALA A 141 1.94 28.74 17.72
C ALA A 141 2.66 30.06 17.36
N LEU A 142 3.64 30.02 16.46
CA LEU A 142 4.46 31.16 16.05
C LEU A 142 4.03 31.68 14.68
N LYS A 143 4.15 33.00 14.47
CA LYS A 143 3.75 33.67 13.22
C LYS A 143 4.89 33.86 12.23
N MET A 144 6.12 33.53 12.63
CA MET A 144 7.32 33.67 11.79
C MET A 144 7.36 32.73 10.57
N SER A 145 6.70 31.58 10.63
CA SER A 145 6.59 30.63 9.51
C SER A 145 5.33 30.91 8.70
N SER A 146 5.36 30.59 7.40
CA SER A 146 4.18 30.79 6.55
C SER A 146 3.07 29.80 6.92
N LYS A 147 1.82 30.27 6.90
CA LYS A 147 0.65 29.41 7.13
C LYS A 147 0.58 28.28 6.10
N GLU A 148 0.93 28.58 4.84
CA GLU A 148 0.97 27.58 3.76
C GLU A 148 1.92 26.42 4.09
N PHE A 149 3.14 26.72 4.57
CA PHE A 149 4.09 25.69 4.97
C PHE A 149 3.59 24.83 6.14
N ILE A 150 3.04 25.49 7.17
CA ILE A 150 2.47 24.78 8.35
C ILE A 150 1.34 23.85 7.90
N ASP A 151 0.43 24.33 7.05
CA ASP A 151 -0.70 23.53 6.58
C ASP A 151 -0.24 22.36 5.70
N LYS A 152 0.74 22.56 4.80
CA LYS A 152 1.36 21.49 4.00
C LYS A 152 2.13 20.47 4.85
N SER A 153 2.66 20.88 6.00
CA SER A 153 3.43 20.00 6.90
C SER A 153 2.57 19.15 7.84
N LYS A 154 1.27 19.42 7.93
CA LYS A 154 0.37 18.67 8.83
C LYS A 154 0.25 17.21 8.39
N ASN A 155 0.41 16.31 9.35
CA ASN A 155 0.32 14.85 9.15
C ASN A 155 1.32 14.26 8.14
N ASN A 156 2.37 15.01 7.79
CA ASN A 156 3.48 14.50 7.01
C ASN A 156 4.59 14.04 7.95
N ASP A 157 5.18 12.89 7.63
CA ASP A 157 6.45 12.51 8.23
C ASP A 157 7.56 13.50 7.84
N ILE A 158 8.73 13.34 8.45
CA ILE A 158 9.86 14.24 8.24
C ILE A 158 10.27 14.35 6.77
N TYR A 159 10.15 13.29 5.98
CA TYR A 159 10.51 13.28 4.57
C TYR A 159 9.48 14.05 3.73
N GLY A 160 8.19 13.92 4.03
CA GLY A 160 7.13 14.74 3.42
C GLY A 160 7.25 16.23 3.78
N ILE A 161 7.70 16.55 5.00
CA ILE A 161 8.02 17.94 5.39
C ILE A 161 9.19 18.46 4.56
N TYR A 162 10.27 17.69 4.39
CA TYR A 162 11.39 18.08 3.54
C TYR A 162 10.99 18.25 2.07
N GLN A 163 10.12 17.38 1.54
CA GLN A 163 9.56 17.56 0.20
C GLN A 163 8.82 18.90 0.08
N SER A 164 8.03 19.26 1.09
CA SER A 164 7.33 20.55 1.12
C SER A 164 8.31 21.73 1.09
N ILE A 165 9.46 21.63 1.77
CA ILE A 165 10.51 22.66 1.71
C ILE A 165 11.02 22.82 0.29
N VAL A 166 11.30 21.71 -0.42
CA VAL A 166 11.74 21.76 -1.82
C VAL A 166 10.70 22.43 -2.70
N ASP A 167 9.44 22.02 -2.60
CA ASP A 167 8.33 22.56 -3.42
C ASP A 167 8.14 24.07 -3.24
N MET A 168 8.49 24.60 -2.06
CA MET A 168 8.37 26.03 -1.74
C MET A 168 9.65 26.82 -1.98
N ALA A 169 10.82 26.20 -1.84
CA ALA A 169 12.11 26.87 -2.01
C ALA A 169 12.61 26.85 -3.46
N ILE A 170 12.26 25.81 -4.23
CA ILE A 170 12.78 25.51 -5.56
C ILE A 170 11.63 25.45 -6.56
N SER A 171 11.79 26.11 -7.72
CA SER A 171 10.79 26.05 -8.79
C SER A 171 10.86 24.73 -9.56
N GLY A 172 9.72 24.19 -9.97
CA GLY A 172 9.62 22.96 -10.78
C GLY A 172 8.94 21.81 -10.05
N ASN A 173 8.76 20.69 -10.76
CA ASN A 173 8.23 19.46 -10.17
C ASN A 173 9.41 18.59 -9.75
N ASN A 174 9.69 18.56 -8.44
CA ASN A 174 10.87 17.93 -7.87
C ASN A 174 10.44 16.81 -6.93
N THR A 175 11.17 15.68 -6.92
CA THR A 175 10.92 14.58 -5.99
C THR A 175 12.21 14.23 -5.28
N LEU A 176 12.19 14.22 -3.95
CA LEU A 176 13.31 13.74 -3.15
C LEU A 176 13.44 12.21 -3.30
N ALA A 177 14.63 11.76 -3.70
CA ALA A 177 15.01 10.35 -3.69
C ALA A 177 15.76 10.00 -2.38
N GLY A 178 16.33 8.79 -2.29
CA GLY A 178 17.30 8.48 -1.23
C GLY A 178 18.55 9.37 -1.30
N ALA A 179 19.52 9.12 -0.40
CA ALA A 179 20.78 9.85 -0.38
C ALA A 179 21.99 8.91 -0.51
N SER A 180 23.03 9.40 -1.16
CA SER A 180 24.31 8.73 -1.34
C SER A 180 25.23 9.06 -0.17
N PHE A 181 25.44 8.12 0.75
CA PHE A 181 26.39 8.32 1.85
C PHE A 181 27.83 8.00 1.45
N CYS A 182 28.71 8.99 1.52
CA CYS A 182 30.16 8.82 1.33
C CYS A 182 30.81 8.31 2.61
N VAL A 183 31.29 7.06 2.61
CA VAL A 183 31.97 6.47 3.77
C VAL A 183 33.32 5.91 3.31
N GLU A 184 34.41 6.43 3.88
CA GLU A 184 35.80 6.18 3.45
C GLU A 184 36.24 4.71 3.48
N ASN A 185 35.57 3.86 4.27
CA ASN A 185 35.91 2.45 4.43
C ASN A 185 34.68 1.55 4.19
N ASP A 186 34.34 1.30 2.93
CA ASP A 186 33.31 0.30 2.57
C ASP A 186 33.83 -1.15 2.61
N CYS A 187 34.92 -1.40 3.35
CA CYS A 187 35.69 -2.65 3.34
C CYS A 187 35.11 -3.74 4.28
N PHE A 188 33.83 -3.67 4.62
CA PHE A 188 33.16 -4.71 5.43
C PHE A 188 32.82 -5.93 4.54
N SER A 189 33.46 -7.07 4.77
CA SER A 189 33.33 -8.25 3.88
C SER A 189 32.11 -9.12 4.18
N LYS A 190 31.59 -9.08 5.42
CA LYS A 190 30.47 -9.92 5.84
C LYS A 190 29.14 -9.28 5.45
N SER A 191 28.17 -10.10 5.06
CA SER A 191 26.78 -9.69 4.90
C SER A 191 25.90 -10.48 5.86
N TYR A 192 24.77 -9.89 6.24
CA TYR A 192 23.74 -10.53 7.05
C TYR A 192 22.42 -10.42 6.31
N ASP A 193 21.65 -11.50 6.29
CA ASP A 193 20.29 -11.48 5.76
C ASP A 193 19.40 -10.59 6.63
N PHE A 194 19.57 -10.69 7.95
CA PHE A 194 18.86 -9.89 8.94
C PHE A 194 19.82 -9.21 9.93
N LEU A 195 19.72 -7.89 10.04
CA LEU A 195 20.29 -7.15 11.16
C LEU A 195 19.22 -6.89 12.22
N ILE A 196 19.55 -7.06 13.49
CA ILE A 196 18.62 -6.83 14.60
C ILE A 196 19.24 -5.82 15.57
N ASN A 197 18.59 -4.67 15.72
CA ASN A 197 18.95 -3.65 16.71
C ASN A 197 17.87 -3.54 17.80
N PRO A 198 18.05 -4.20 18.97
CA PRO A 198 17.10 -4.11 20.07
C PRO A 198 17.31 -2.86 20.94
N TYR A 199 18.39 -2.10 20.73
CA TYR A 199 18.83 -1.02 21.62
C TYR A 199 18.39 0.35 21.12
N GLY A 200 17.66 1.07 21.96
CA GLY A 200 17.33 2.47 21.79
C GLY A 200 18.29 3.41 22.52
N SER A 201 18.11 4.73 22.36
CA SER A 201 18.92 5.73 23.05
C SER A 201 18.71 5.79 24.57
N ARG A 202 17.67 5.10 25.07
CA ARG A 202 17.26 4.99 26.47
C ARG A 202 16.75 3.57 26.69
N ASN A 203 16.78 3.11 27.95
CA ASN A 203 16.33 1.75 28.30
C ASN A 203 14.84 1.53 27.96
N ASP A 204 13.98 2.51 28.20
CA ASP A 204 12.56 2.45 27.85
C ASP A 204 12.30 2.52 26.33
N LYS A 205 13.30 2.92 25.54
CA LYS A 205 13.24 2.83 24.07
C LYS A 205 13.85 1.54 23.51
N SER A 206 14.27 0.63 24.37
CA SER A 206 14.91 -0.62 23.99
C SER A 206 13.97 -1.79 24.23
N LEU A 207 14.16 -2.88 23.50
CA LEU A 207 13.55 -4.16 23.88
C LEU A 207 14.20 -4.67 25.16
N SER A 208 13.41 -5.33 26.00
CA SER A 208 13.94 -6.13 27.10
C SER A 208 14.77 -7.29 26.56
N ILE A 209 15.71 -7.79 27.37
CA ILE A 209 16.54 -8.95 27.01
C ILE A 209 15.66 -10.15 26.67
N GLU A 210 14.63 -10.43 27.48
CA GLU A 210 13.73 -11.57 27.26
C GLU A 210 12.91 -11.44 25.99
N LYS A 211 12.37 -10.25 25.70
CA LYS A 211 11.65 -10.01 24.44
C LYS A 211 12.59 -10.14 23.23
N THR A 212 13.82 -9.64 23.36
CA THR A 212 14.85 -9.78 22.33
C THR A 212 15.19 -11.24 22.08
N LYS A 213 15.43 -12.04 23.13
CA LYS A 213 15.68 -13.48 23.01
C LYS A 213 14.53 -14.21 22.34
N SER A 214 13.29 -13.92 22.77
CA SER A 214 12.09 -14.49 22.18
C SER A 214 12.00 -14.22 20.67
N LEU A 215 12.18 -12.96 20.27
CA LEU A 215 12.11 -12.55 18.87
C LEU A 215 13.22 -13.20 18.03
N ILE A 216 14.48 -13.15 18.49
CA ILE A 216 15.59 -13.71 17.74
C ILE A 216 15.44 -15.23 17.59
N ARG A 217 15.08 -15.96 18.66
CA ARG A 217 14.84 -17.42 18.59
C ARG A 217 13.76 -17.76 17.58
N HIS A 218 12.65 -17.03 17.61
CA HIS A 218 11.53 -17.22 16.68
C HIS A 218 11.99 -17.07 15.22
N LEU A 219 12.61 -15.92 14.90
CA LEU A 219 13.05 -15.62 13.53
C LEU A 219 14.15 -16.57 13.04
N ALA A 220 15.17 -16.83 13.86
CA ALA A 220 16.29 -17.68 13.49
C ALA A 220 15.90 -19.16 13.33
N THR A 221 14.87 -19.62 14.05
CA THR A 221 14.33 -20.99 13.91
C THR A 221 13.47 -21.13 12.66
N TYR A 222 12.72 -20.09 12.30
CA TYR A 222 11.85 -20.08 11.12
C TYR A 222 12.63 -19.85 9.82
N HIS A 223 13.72 -19.08 9.88
CA HIS A 223 14.62 -18.78 8.76
C HIS A 223 16.01 -19.39 8.99
N ARG A 224 16.10 -20.73 9.04
CA ARG A 224 17.33 -21.45 9.40
C ARG A 224 18.51 -21.22 8.45
N ASP A 225 18.22 -20.99 7.17
CA ASP A 225 19.23 -20.75 6.14
C ASP A 225 19.67 -19.28 6.08
N SER A 226 19.10 -18.43 6.93
CA SER A 226 19.44 -17.01 6.99
C SER A 226 20.40 -16.70 8.14
N SER A 227 21.28 -15.75 7.88
CA SER A 227 22.26 -15.21 8.82
C SER A 227 21.71 -13.98 9.57
N PHE A 228 21.88 -13.97 10.89
CA PHE A 228 21.39 -12.91 11.78
C PHE A 228 22.55 -12.21 12.48
N GLY A 229 22.61 -10.89 12.34
CA GLY A 229 23.56 -10.03 13.03
C GLY A 229 22.89 -9.20 14.11
N VAL A 230 23.33 -9.35 15.37
CA VAL A 230 22.88 -8.49 16.49
C VAL A 230 23.75 -7.23 16.53
N MET A 231 23.11 -6.08 16.34
CA MET A 231 23.74 -4.75 16.39
C MET A 231 23.97 -4.31 17.83
N HIS A 232 25.00 -3.49 18.04
CA HIS A 232 25.30 -2.91 19.34
C HIS A 232 25.90 -1.50 19.20
N SER A 233 26.00 -0.82 20.34
CA SER A 233 26.79 0.40 20.52
C SER A 233 27.97 0.10 21.46
N PRO A 234 28.92 1.02 21.64
CA PRO A 234 29.95 0.86 22.68
C PRO A 234 29.35 0.60 24.08
N ASN A 235 28.21 1.22 24.40
CA ASN A 235 27.55 1.07 25.70
C ASN A 235 26.76 -0.23 25.85
N SER A 236 26.32 -0.84 24.75
CA SER A 236 25.51 -2.07 24.78
C SER A 236 26.28 -3.33 24.39
N LEU A 237 27.57 -3.21 24.06
CA LEU A 237 28.43 -4.33 23.60
C LEU A 237 28.39 -5.53 24.56
N LEU A 238 28.59 -5.31 25.86
CA LEU A 238 28.60 -6.40 26.84
C LEU A 238 27.23 -7.13 26.91
N SER A 239 26.14 -6.37 26.95
CA SER A 239 24.79 -6.93 26.96
C SER A 239 24.49 -7.70 25.67
N ALA A 240 24.93 -7.20 24.53
CA ALA A 240 24.72 -7.83 23.23
C ALA A 240 25.53 -9.12 23.08
N SER A 241 26.78 -9.13 23.56
CA SER A 241 27.60 -10.34 23.58
C SER A 241 26.94 -11.43 24.43
N GLN A 242 26.56 -11.09 25.67
CA GLN A 242 25.86 -12.03 26.56
C GLN A 242 24.55 -12.54 25.97
N LEU A 243 23.77 -11.66 25.32
CA LEU A 243 22.54 -12.05 24.64
C LEU A 243 22.79 -13.10 23.55
N VAL A 244 23.82 -12.92 22.71
CA VAL A 244 24.16 -13.86 21.65
C VAL A 244 24.66 -15.18 22.23
N ASP A 245 25.51 -15.13 23.27
CA ASP A 245 26.01 -16.32 23.95
C ASP A 245 24.85 -17.13 24.58
N ASP A 246 23.92 -16.47 25.27
CA ASP A 246 22.72 -17.06 25.87
C ASP A 246 21.75 -17.68 24.85
N LEU A 247 21.74 -17.17 23.62
CA LEU A 247 20.93 -17.73 22.54
C LEU A 247 21.53 -19.04 22.04
N SER A 248 22.87 -19.12 21.95
CA SER A 248 23.61 -20.30 21.48
C SER A 248 23.09 -20.85 20.15
N LEU A 249 22.70 -19.96 19.23
CA LEU A 249 22.17 -20.31 17.90
C LEU A 249 23.28 -20.18 16.83
N PRO A 250 23.49 -21.18 15.97
CA PRO A 250 24.62 -21.20 15.02
C PRO A 250 24.52 -20.15 13.90
N ASN A 251 23.31 -19.66 13.61
CA ASN A 251 23.06 -18.66 12.58
C ASN A 251 22.87 -17.24 13.13
N VAL A 252 23.13 -17.03 14.43
CA VAL A 252 23.05 -15.73 15.10
C VAL A 252 24.42 -15.36 15.64
N GLU A 253 24.89 -14.16 15.33
CA GLU A 253 26.14 -13.66 15.90
C GLU A 253 26.10 -12.16 16.20
N LEU A 254 27.04 -11.72 17.03
CA LEU A 254 27.28 -10.31 17.27
C LEU A 254 27.94 -9.67 16.04
N VAL A 255 27.38 -8.56 15.57
CA VAL A 255 27.95 -7.81 14.44
C VAL A 255 29.31 -7.24 14.83
N LYS A 256 30.33 -7.51 14.02
CA LYS A 256 31.69 -6.99 14.20
C LYS A 256 31.89 -5.70 13.42
N GLY A 257 32.92 -4.92 13.78
CA GLY A 257 33.33 -3.74 13.02
C GLY A 257 32.60 -2.43 13.36
N ILE A 258 31.65 -2.44 14.29
CA ILE A 258 31.01 -1.22 14.79
C ILE A 258 31.98 -0.48 15.73
N THR A 259 32.57 0.60 15.24
CA THR A 259 33.55 1.43 15.99
C THR A 259 33.00 2.81 16.33
N ASN A 260 32.19 3.37 15.42
CA ASN A 260 31.50 4.65 15.55
C ASN A 260 30.15 4.58 14.80
N PHE A 261 29.40 5.68 14.80
CA PHE A 261 28.10 5.69 14.12
C PHE A 261 28.26 5.51 12.61
N GLU A 262 29.25 6.14 11.98
CA GLU A 262 29.49 6.10 10.54
C GLU A 262 29.75 4.67 10.03
N SER A 263 30.41 3.84 10.86
CA SER A 263 30.69 2.44 10.54
C SER A 263 29.44 1.56 10.38
N VAL A 264 28.27 1.98 10.90
CA VAL A 264 27.01 1.23 10.73
C VAL A 264 26.43 1.36 9.33
N ILE A 265 26.75 2.44 8.62
CA ILE A 265 26.22 2.74 7.29
C ILE A 265 26.61 1.66 6.27
N PRO A 266 27.90 1.30 6.09
CA PRO A 266 28.28 0.22 5.18
C PRO A 266 27.76 -1.16 5.62
N ILE A 267 27.62 -1.40 6.92
CA ILE A 267 27.04 -2.65 7.46
C ILE A 267 25.57 -2.79 7.01
N ILE A 268 24.76 -1.75 7.24
CA ILE A 268 23.35 -1.71 6.80
C ILE A 268 23.25 -1.79 5.27
N ARG A 269 24.12 -1.08 4.55
CA ARG A 269 24.16 -1.09 3.09
C ARG A 269 24.38 -2.49 2.51
N LYS A 270 25.14 -3.35 3.18
CA LYS A 270 25.39 -4.72 2.70
C LYS A 270 24.34 -5.72 3.17
N SER A 271 23.62 -5.43 4.25
CA SER A 271 22.57 -6.31 4.76
C SER A 271 21.34 -6.43 3.86
N GLY A 272 20.58 -7.52 4.06
CA GLY A 272 19.29 -7.76 3.43
C GLY A 272 18.17 -6.90 4.03
N LEU A 273 17.94 -7.02 5.34
CA LEU A 273 16.87 -6.32 6.06
C LEU A 273 17.29 -5.91 7.48
N LEU A 274 16.87 -4.74 7.94
CA LEU A 274 17.04 -4.29 9.33
C LEU A 274 15.74 -4.41 10.13
N ILE A 275 15.80 -5.07 11.29
CA ILE A 275 14.78 -5.05 12.33
C ILE A 275 15.29 -4.17 13.47
N SER A 276 14.61 -3.06 13.77
CA SER A 276 15.11 -2.12 14.78
C SER A 276 13.99 -1.44 15.54
N VAL A 277 14.22 -1.14 16.82
CA VAL A 277 13.42 -0.14 17.56
C VAL A 277 13.62 1.27 16.99
N ASP A 278 12.77 2.23 17.41
CA ASP A 278 12.80 3.68 17.11
C ASP A 278 14.19 4.31 17.37
N THR A 279 15.06 4.31 16.35
CA THR A 279 16.45 4.78 16.40
C THR A 279 16.91 5.44 15.10
N SER A 280 18.10 6.05 15.12
CA SER A 280 18.75 6.58 13.92
C SER A 280 19.04 5.53 12.84
N LEU A 281 19.18 4.24 13.18
CA LEU A 281 19.45 3.18 12.20
C LEU A 281 18.26 2.93 11.26
N VAL A 282 17.04 3.18 11.75
CA VAL A 282 15.81 3.16 10.93
C VAL A 282 15.90 4.21 9.82
N HIS A 283 16.36 5.42 10.16
CA HIS A 283 16.55 6.50 9.18
C HIS A 283 17.70 6.23 8.22
N VAL A 284 18.82 5.64 8.69
CA VAL A 284 19.93 5.23 7.81
C VAL A 284 19.42 4.28 6.74
N SER A 285 18.66 3.26 7.15
CA SER A 285 18.09 2.27 6.25
C SER A 285 17.07 2.86 5.29
N LYS A 286 16.17 3.75 5.77
CA LYS A 286 15.20 4.46 4.92
C LYS A 286 15.89 5.27 3.83
N VAL A 287 16.95 6.01 4.18
CA VAL A 287 17.70 6.85 3.24
C VAL A 287 18.50 6.01 2.23
N LEU A 288 19.04 4.87 2.68
CA LEU A 288 19.70 3.89 1.81
C LEU A 288 18.73 3.02 0.99
N ASN A 289 17.41 3.25 1.10
CA ASN A 289 16.36 2.45 0.48
C ASN A 289 16.43 0.95 0.83
N LYS A 290 16.84 0.63 2.06
CA LYS A 290 16.94 -0.74 2.59
C LYS A 290 15.66 -1.19 3.26
N SER A 291 15.39 -2.49 3.15
CA SER A 291 14.26 -3.14 3.81
C SER A 291 14.35 -3.00 5.32
N VAL A 292 13.26 -2.53 5.94
CA VAL A 292 13.17 -2.27 7.38
C VAL A 292 11.85 -2.77 7.96
N VAL A 293 11.95 -3.49 9.07
CA VAL A 293 10.84 -3.60 10.03
C VAL A 293 11.18 -2.78 11.26
N ALA A 294 10.51 -1.64 11.42
CA ALA A 294 10.75 -0.74 12.53
C ALA A 294 9.71 -0.95 13.64
N ILE A 295 10.18 -1.08 14.87
CA ILE A 295 9.31 -1.23 16.04
C ILE A 295 9.18 0.15 16.70
N TYR A 296 7.97 0.69 16.70
CA TYR A 296 7.64 1.99 17.30
C TYR A 296 6.62 1.80 18.43
N PRO A 297 6.65 2.64 19.48
CA PRO A 297 5.58 2.65 20.46
C PRO A 297 4.34 3.33 19.87
N GLU A 298 3.17 2.82 20.23
CA GLU A 298 1.91 3.43 19.83
C GLU A 298 1.73 4.80 20.51
N THR A 299 1.60 5.87 19.72
CA THR A 299 1.49 7.24 20.24
C THR A 299 0.10 7.84 20.04
N ARG A 300 -0.35 8.67 20.99
CA ARG A 300 -1.63 9.40 20.86
C ARG A 300 -1.66 10.44 19.74
N TYR A 301 -0.50 11.01 19.41
CA TYR A 301 -0.39 12.00 18.35
C TYR A 301 0.56 11.51 17.26
N PHE A 302 0.39 12.09 16.07
CA PHE A 302 1.21 11.76 14.91
C PHE A 302 2.71 12.00 15.19
N ASN A 303 3.52 10.97 14.96
CA ASN A 303 4.97 11.04 15.14
C ASN A 303 5.65 11.38 13.80
N ILE A 304 6.09 12.62 13.64
CA ILE A 304 6.79 13.07 12.42
C ILE A 304 8.08 12.27 12.13
N TRP A 305 8.68 11.66 13.14
CA TRP A 305 9.92 10.89 13.01
C TRP A 305 9.69 9.42 12.70
N GLN A 306 8.44 8.94 12.69
CA GLN A 306 8.11 7.61 12.20
C GLN A 306 7.92 7.69 10.67
N PRO A 307 8.80 7.08 9.86
CA PRO A 307 8.63 7.09 8.42
C PRO A 307 7.34 6.38 8.02
N THR A 308 6.68 6.90 6.99
CA THR A 308 5.49 6.27 6.41
C THR A 308 5.84 4.89 5.86
N THR A 309 4.92 3.94 6.04
CA THR A 309 5.08 2.59 5.51
C THR A 309 5.18 2.62 3.98
N SER A 310 6.05 1.78 3.44
CA SER A 310 6.33 1.67 2.02
C SER A 310 6.75 0.24 1.68
N ARG A 311 6.99 -0.01 0.39
CA ARG A 311 7.42 -1.30 -0.16
C ARG A 311 8.47 -2.02 0.70
N ASN A 312 9.50 -1.30 1.09
CA ASN A 312 10.64 -1.76 1.87
C ASN A 312 10.65 -1.23 3.31
N PHE A 313 9.54 -0.69 3.83
CA PHE A 313 9.52 -0.11 5.17
C PHE A 313 8.20 -0.41 5.85
N GLU A 314 8.23 -1.25 6.87
CA GLU A 314 7.06 -1.61 7.65
C GLU A 314 7.25 -1.21 9.12
N VAL A 315 6.13 -0.93 9.78
CA VAL A 315 6.11 -0.51 11.18
C VAL A 315 5.30 -1.50 12.00
N VAL A 316 5.91 -2.03 13.06
CA VAL A 316 5.24 -2.80 14.12
C VAL A 316 5.02 -1.88 15.30
N GLN A 317 3.76 -1.73 15.71
CA GLN A 317 3.40 -0.91 16.86
C GLN A 317 3.48 -1.74 18.15
N SER A 318 4.30 -1.30 19.09
CA SER A 318 4.28 -1.78 20.47
C SER A 318 3.12 -1.12 21.19
N LYS A 319 2.14 -1.94 21.60
CA LYS A 319 0.87 -1.52 22.19
C LYS A 319 1.08 -0.81 23.52
N GLY A 320 0.13 0.07 23.84
CA GLY A 320 0.15 0.83 25.09
C GLY A 320 0.39 2.29 24.80
N LEU A 321 -0.71 3.01 24.52
CA LEU A 321 -0.72 4.42 24.13
C LEU A 321 0.14 5.29 25.06
N VAL A 322 1.18 5.89 24.50
CA VAL A 322 2.07 6.83 25.21
C VAL A 322 1.95 8.26 24.68
N ASP A 323 2.09 9.23 25.58
CA ASP A 323 2.28 10.64 25.24
C ASP A 323 3.74 10.93 24.87
N PHE A 324 3.99 12.01 24.12
CA PHE A 324 5.35 12.43 23.76
C PHE A 324 6.18 12.74 25.02
N GLY A 325 7.26 11.99 25.23
CA GLY A 325 8.16 12.13 26.38
C GLY A 325 7.85 11.22 27.57
N GLY A 326 6.76 10.45 27.51
CA GLY A 326 6.45 9.40 28.48
C GLY A 326 7.45 8.23 28.44
N ILE A 327 7.33 7.33 29.42
CA ILE A 327 8.05 6.04 29.41
C ILE A 327 7.48 5.21 28.27
N LYS A 328 8.32 4.87 27.30
CA LYS A 328 7.94 3.99 26.20
C LYS A 328 8.06 2.53 26.68
N ASP A 329 7.08 1.69 26.38
CA ASP A 329 7.26 0.24 26.49
C ASP A 329 7.36 -0.30 25.07
N MET A 330 8.52 -0.85 24.72
CA MET A 330 8.79 -1.39 23.39
C MET A 330 8.50 -2.90 23.30
N ASN A 331 7.99 -3.53 24.36
CA ASN A 331 7.88 -4.98 24.45
C ASN A 331 6.49 -5.54 24.06
N GLN A 332 5.48 -4.68 23.94
CA GLN A 332 4.07 -5.04 23.80
C GLN A 332 3.66 -5.32 22.35
N PHE A 333 4.32 -6.29 21.70
CA PHE A 333 3.95 -6.77 20.37
C PHE A 333 4.19 -8.28 20.29
N GLU A 334 3.51 -8.97 19.39
CA GLU A 334 3.70 -10.41 19.17
C GLU A 334 4.77 -10.65 18.11
N ASN A 335 5.52 -11.76 18.20
CA ASN A 335 6.52 -12.07 17.17
C ASN A 335 5.85 -12.25 15.79
N ALA A 336 4.60 -12.71 15.75
CA ALA A 336 3.78 -12.78 14.54
C ALA A 336 3.54 -11.40 13.88
N ASP A 337 3.54 -10.30 14.64
CA ASP A 337 3.44 -8.95 14.06
C ASP A 337 4.70 -8.60 13.26
N VAL A 338 5.87 -9.12 13.66
CA VAL A 338 7.12 -8.98 12.91
C VAL A 338 7.11 -9.88 11.67
N ASP A 339 6.65 -11.13 11.78
CA ASP A 339 6.49 -12.01 10.61
C ASP A 339 5.59 -11.39 9.55
N TYR A 340 4.48 -10.80 10.01
CA TYR A 340 3.54 -10.07 9.18
C TYR A 340 4.24 -8.93 8.42
N ALA A 341 4.98 -8.08 9.13
CA ALA A 341 5.75 -6.99 8.52
C ALA A 341 6.82 -7.51 7.52
N LEU A 342 7.51 -8.60 7.85
CA LEU A 342 8.48 -9.23 6.95
C LEU A 342 7.82 -9.76 5.67
N ASN A 343 6.66 -10.40 5.78
CA ASN A 343 5.93 -10.93 4.64
C ASN A 343 5.45 -9.81 3.71
N ARG A 344 5.01 -8.67 4.25
CA ARG A 344 4.64 -7.49 3.45
C ARG A 344 5.79 -6.99 2.60
N ILE A 345 6.97 -6.87 3.20
CA ILE A 345 8.19 -6.46 2.50
C ILE A 345 8.52 -7.46 1.39
N LYS A 346 8.56 -8.77 1.70
CA LYS A 346 8.87 -9.82 0.71
C LYS A 346 7.84 -9.90 -0.43
N ASN A 347 6.55 -9.79 -0.12
CA ASN A 347 5.48 -9.85 -1.13
C ASN A 347 5.53 -8.68 -2.11
N SER A 348 6.06 -7.55 -1.67
CA SER A 348 6.14 -6.38 -2.52
C SER A 348 7.16 -6.53 -3.64
N ASP A 349 8.22 -7.33 -3.43
CA ASP A 349 9.18 -7.71 -4.45
C ASP A 349 8.62 -8.73 -5.44
N ARG A 350 7.75 -9.62 -4.98
CA ARG A 350 7.05 -10.62 -5.80
C ARG A 350 6.19 -9.99 -6.91
N LEU A 351 5.74 -8.75 -6.76
CA LEU A 351 4.89 -8.06 -7.74
C LEU A 351 5.66 -7.16 -8.72
N GLU A 352 6.96 -6.96 -8.52
CA GLU A 352 7.74 -6.07 -9.38
C GLU A 352 7.91 -6.65 -10.78
N ASN A 353 7.60 -5.84 -11.81
CA ASN A 353 7.67 -6.22 -13.22
C ASN A 353 6.83 -7.44 -13.62
N LYS A 354 5.83 -7.84 -12.81
CA LYS A 354 4.91 -8.95 -13.12
C LYS A 354 3.54 -8.43 -13.49
N LYS A 355 2.87 -9.11 -14.42
CA LYS A 355 1.43 -8.93 -14.65
C LYS A 355 0.69 -9.73 -13.57
N VAL A 356 -0.36 -9.17 -12.99
CA VAL A 356 -0.98 -9.76 -11.78
C VAL A 356 -2.45 -10.08 -12.02
N VAL A 357 -2.87 -11.26 -11.55
CA VAL A 357 -4.27 -11.68 -11.47
C VAL A 357 -4.63 -11.79 -10.00
N PHE A 358 -5.55 -10.93 -9.55
CA PHE A 358 -6.06 -10.95 -8.19
C PHE A 358 -7.36 -11.74 -8.10
N LEU A 359 -7.47 -12.52 -7.03
CA LEU A 359 -8.69 -13.12 -6.55
C LEU A 359 -8.81 -12.84 -5.05
N TYR A 360 -10.02 -13.00 -4.52
CA TYR A 360 -10.28 -12.84 -3.08
C TYR A 360 -11.11 -14.01 -2.54
N TRP A 361 -10.69 -14.53 -1.39
CA TRP A 361 -11.46 -15.48 -0.60
C TRP A 361 -11.49 -15.04 0.86
N HIS A 362 -12.70 -14.86 1.40
CA HIS A 362 -12.91 -14.26 2.72
C HIS A 362 -12.43 -15.14 3.89
N SER A 363 -12.33 -16.45 3.69
CA SER A 363 -12.00 -17.47 4.71
C SER A 363 -10.64 -18.13 4.44
N SER A 364 -10.32 -19.20 5.17
CA SER A 364 -9.13 -20.02 4.94
C SER A 364 -9.20 -20.74 3.58
N LYS A 365 -8.04 -21.13 3.02
CA LYS A 365 -7.98 -21.93 1.78
C LYS A 365 -8.52 -23.34 2.00
N GLU A 366 -8.48 -23.86 3.22
CA GLU A 366 -8.97 -25.20 3.58
C GLU A 366 -10.51 -25.28 3.53
N ASP A 367 -11.19 -24.16 3.81
CA ASP A 367 -12.66 -24.07 3.76
C ASP A 367 -13.20 -23.75 2.35
N MET A 368 -12.32 -23.63 1.35
CA MET A 368 -12.72 -23.28 0.00
C MET A 368 -13.41 -24.47 -0.70
N PRO A 369 -14.61 -24.28 -1.30
CA PRO A 369 -15.25 -25.33 -2.08
C PRO A 369 -14.35 -25.80 -3.23
N ILE A 370 -14.35 -27.11 -3.47
CA ILE A 370 -13.42 -27.74 -4.42
C ILE A 370 -13.46 -27.14 -5.82
N GLY A 371 -14.65 -26.77 -6.33
CA GLY A 371 -14.79 -26.13 -7.64
C GLY A 371 -14.05 -24.80 -7.72
N HIS A 372 -14.10 -23.97 -6.67
CA HIS A 372 -13.36 -22.71 -6.61
C HIS A 372 -11.84 -22.96 -6.55
N ALA A 373 -11.40 -23.95 -5.77
CA ALA A 373 -10.00 -24.34 -5.69
C ALA A 373 -9.47 -24.84 -7.05
N LEU A 374 -10.28 -25.60 -7.79
CA LEU A 374 -9.96 -26.06 -9.14
C LEU A 374 -9.91 -24.93 -10.16
N ASN A 375 -10.80 -23.94 -10.08
CA ASN A 375 -10.75 -22.76 -10.93
C ASN A 375 -9.41 -22.01 -10.78
N ILE A 376 -8.97 -21.83 -9.52
CA ILE A 376 -7.69 -21.19 -9.19
C ILE A 376 -6.53 -22.03 -9.73
N ARG A 377 -6.53 -23.34 -9.48
CA ARG A 377 -5.47 -24.23 -9.97
C ARG A 377 -5.40 -24.27 -11.49
N ASN A 378 -6.54 -24.31 -12.16
CA ASN A 378 -6.64 -24.23 -13.61
C ASN A 378 -6.01 -22.93 -14.15
N LEU A 379 -6.32 -21.80 -13.51
CA LEU A 379 -5.74 -20.50 -13.85
C LEU A 379 -4.22 -20.48 -13.63
N GLU A 380 -3.76 -20.93 -12.45
CA GLU A 380 -2.33 -21.02 -12.09
C GLU A 380 -1.55 -21.88 -13.09
N THR A 381 -2.04 -23.07 -13.41
CA THR A 381 -1.36 -23.98 -14.35
C THR A 381 -1.31 -23.40 -15.76
N ARG A 382 -2.43 -22.86 -16.27
CA ARG A 382 -2.46 -22.27 -17.62
C ARG A 382 -1.50 -21.09 -17.76
N LEU A 383 -1.28 -20.34 -16.69
CA LEU A 383 -0.38 -19.18 -16.67
C LEU A 383 1.06 -19.50 -16.22
N SER A 384 1.37 -20.74 -15.85
CA SER A 384 2.65 -21.14 -15.26
C SER A 384 3.89 -20.77 -16.11
N ASN A 385 3.75 -20.79 -17.43
CA ASN A 385 4.81 -20.46 -18.39
C ASN A 385 4.76 -19.00 -18.89
N SER A 386 4.10 -18.11 -18.16
CA SER A 386 3.93 -16.70 -18.56
C SER A 386 4.56 -15.72 -17.56
N ASP A 387 4.46 -14.42 -17.84
CA ASP A 387 4.85 -13.34 -16.93
C ASP A 387 3.75 -12.99 -15.90
N TRP A 388 2.64 -13.71 -15.92
CA TRP A 388 1.54 -13.55 -14.98
C TRP A 388 1.80 -14.22 -13.63
N ILE A 389 1.34 -13.58 -12.57
CA ILE A 389 1.28 -14.16 -11.24
C ILE A 389 -0.16 -14.14 -10.72
N VAL A 390 -0.58 -15.24 -10.12
CA VAL A 390 -1.90 -15.38 -9.49
C VAL A 390 -1.77 -15.12 -7.99
N ILE A 391 -2.60 -14.22 -7.47
CA ILE A 391 -2.63 -13.82 -6.05
C ILE A 391 -4.04 -14.05 -5.52
N VAL A 392 -4.18 -14.95 -4.56
CA VAL A 392 -5.46 -15.19 -3.86
C VAL A 392 -5.39 -14.51 -2.50
N THR A 393 -5.95 -13.30 -2.43
CA THR A 393 -5.97 -12.51 -1.20
C THR A 393 -7.00 -13.04 -0.20
N THR A 394 -6.75 -12.86 1.11
CA THR A 394 -7.63 -13.35 2.18
C THR A 394 -7.68 -12.40 3.39
N LEU A 395 -8.68 -12.58 4.26
CA LEU A 395 -8.74 -11.93 5.58
C LEU A 395 -8.04 -12.72 6.70
N ASP A 396 -7.50 -13.92 6.43
CA ASP A 396 -6.67 -14.60 7.43
C ASP A 396 -5.32 -13.88 7.57
N LYS A 397 -5.13 -13.22 8.71
CA LYS A 397 -3.90 -12.47 9.05
C LYS A 397 -2.63 -13.32 9.06
N ARG A 398 -2.77 -14.65 9.20
CA ARG A 398 -1.65 -15.59 9.21
C ARG A 398 -1.26 -16.03 7.80
N ALA A 399 -2.11 -15.78 6.81
CA ALA A 399 -1.83 -16.15 5.44
C ALA A 399 -0.77 -15.21 4.81
N PRO A 400 0.15 -15.73 3.99
CA PRO A 400 1.11 -14.91 3.24
C PRO A 400 0.42 -13.84 2.40
N ASP A 401 -0.75 -14.18 1.83
CA ASP A 401 -1.55 -13.30 0.99
C ASP A 401 -2.68 -12.59 1.76
N TYR A 402 -2.48 -12.28 3.05
CA TYR A 402 -3.39 -11.41 3.80
C TYR A 402 -3.59 -10.09 3.07
N ILE A 403 -4.83 -9.66 2.90
CA ILE A 403 -5.21 -8.57 2.01
C ILE A 403 -4.51 -7.25 2.37
N GLU A 404 -4.32 -6.95 3.65
CA GLU A 404 -3.71 -5.68 4.00
C GLU A 404 -2.26 -5.60 3.56
N ASN A 405 -1.58 -6.74 3.32
CA ASN A 405 -0.24 -6.80 2.75
C ASN A 405 -0.17 -6.09 1.39
N TYR A 406 -1.29 -6.05 0.67
CA TYR A 406 -1.40 -5.46 -0.65
C TYR A 406 -2.04 -4.08 -0.65
N ILE A 407 -3.10 -3.85 0.14
CA ILE A 407 -3.84 -2.57 0.17
C ILE A 407 -4.28 -2.21 1.58
N PRO A 408 -4.24 -0.94 2.00
CA PRO A 408 -4.83 -0.55 3.28
C PRO A 408 -6.36 -0.72 3.23
N LEU A 409 -6.94 -1.33 4.26
CA LEU A 409 -8.38 -1.40 4.41
C LEU A 409 -8.90 -0.17 5.18
N PRO A 410 -10.01 0.46 4.73
CA PRO A 410 -10.56 1.61 5.43
C PRO A 410 -11.22 1.18 6.75
N PRO A 411 -11.26 2.02 7.80
CA PRO A 411 -11.83 1.63 9.10
C PRO A 411 -13.27 1.10 9.05
N TYR A 412 -14.10 1.61 8.13
CA TYR A 412 -15.48 1.15 7.96
C TYR A 412 -15.60 -0.27 7.37
N PHE A 413 -14.53 -0.81 6.79
CA PHE A 413 -14.53 -2.10 6.11
C PHE A 413 -14.99 -3.23 7.03
N HIS A 414 -14.53 -3.21 8.28
CA HIS A 414 -14.91 -4.21 9.29
C HIS A 414 -16.33 -3.99 9.86
N GLN A 415 -17.00 -2.90 9.49
CA GLN A 415 -18.34 -2.54 9.96
C GLN A 415 -19.39 -2.64 8.84
N LEU A 416 -19.05 -3.14 7.65
CA LEU A 416 -19.94 -3.09 6.49
C LEU A 416 -21.27 -3.83 6.70
N ILE A 417 -21.24 -4.97 7.40
CA ILE A 417 -22.46 -5.76 7.69
C ILE A 417 -23.39 -4.95 8.60
N GLU A 418 -22.84 -4.38 9.69
CA GLU A 418 -23.60 -3.53 10.62
C GLU A 418 -24.15 -2.29 9.91
N LYS A 419 -23.36 -1.67 9.04
CA LYS A 419 -23.75 -0.46 8.30
C LYS A 419 -24.84 -0.71 7.26
N ALA A 420 -24.80 -1.86 6.59
CA ALA A 420 -25.81 -2.24 5.62
C ALA A 420 -27.13 -2.62 6.32
N GLY A 421 -27.06 -3.23 7.51
CA GLY A 421 -28.25 -3.65 8.26
C GLY A 421 -28.91 -4.93 7.73
N ASP A 422 -28.28 -5.62 6.79
CA ASP A 422 -28.74 -6.89 6.23
C ASP A 422 -27.61 -7.94 6.31
N PRO A 423 -27.79 -9.09 6.99
CA PRO A 423 -26.79 -10.15 6.99
C PRO A 423 -26.60 -10.81 5.61
N SER A 424 -27.59 -10.75 4.72
CA SER A 424 -27.55 -11.39 3.40
C SER A 424 -26.55 -10.75 2.43
N VAL A 425 -26.11 -9.51 2.70
CA VAL A 425 -25.02 -8.84 1.97
C VAL A 425 -23.62 -9.30 2.37
N GLN A 426 -23.51 -10.39 3.14
CA GLN A 426 -22.23 -10.90 3.63
C GLN A 426 -21.20 -11.04 2.50
N HIS A 427 -20.02 -10.47 2.72
CA HIS A 427 -18.82 -10.58 1.88
C HIS A 427 -18.87 -9.94 0.46
N GLY A 428 -20.03 -9.68 -0.15
CA GLY A 428 -20.08 -9.04 -1.48
C GLY A 428 -19.49 -7.63 -1.52
N ASN A 429 -19.98 -6.75 -0.64
CA ASN A 429 -19.48 -5.38 -0.51
C ASN A 429 -17.98 -5.33 -0.12
N HIS A 430 -17.50 -6.32 0.62
CA HIS A 430 -16.08 -6.45 0.97
C HIS A 430 -15.25 -6.75 -0.29
N SER A 431 -15.72 -7.70 -1.11
CA SER A 431 -15.09 -8.09 -2.37
C SER A 431 -15.02 -6.89 -3.34
N ASP A 432 -16.09 -6.10 -3.45
CA ASP A 432 -16.12 -4.87 -4.28
C ASP A 432 -15.04 -3.85 -3.89
N ILE A 433 -14.89 -3.59 -2.59
CA ILE A 433 -13.87 -2.66 -2.10
C ILE A 433 -12.47 -3.21 -2.37
N ILE A 434 -12.26 -4.50 -2.13
CA ILE A 434 -10.96 -5.16 -2.33
C ILE A 434 -10.55 -5.11 -3.80
N ARG A 435 -11.41 -5.57 -4.71
CA ARG A 435 -11.09 -5.67 -6.14
C ARG A 435 -10.77 -4.31 -6.75
N LEU A 436 -11.55 -3.28 -6.45
CA LEU A 436 -11.36 -1.94 -6.99
C LEU A 436 -10.07 -1.30 -6.47
N ARG A 437 -9.72 -1.50 -5.20
CA ARG A 437 -8.48 -0.97 -4.61
C ARG A 437 -7.24 -1.71 -5.09
N LEU A 438 -7.30 -3.03 -5.24
CA LEU A 438 -6.20 -3.81 -5.82
C LEU A 438 -5.91 -3.36 -7.25
N LEU A 439 -6.95 -3.24 -8.08
CA LEU A 439 -6.81 -2.80 -9.47
C LEU A 439 -6.38 -1.34 -9.60
N GLU A 440 -6.84 -0.44 -8.72
CA GLU A 440 -6.35 0.96 -8.71
C GLU A 440 -4.83 1.00 -8.45
N ARG A 441 -4.37 0.24 -7.45
CA ARG A 441 -2.97 0.26 -7.00
C ARG A 441 -2.03 -0.44 -7.96
N TYR A 442 -2.41 -1.63 -8.45
CA TYR A 442 -1.51 -2.52 -9.18
C TYR A 442 -1.85 -2.67 -10.67
N GLY A 443 -3.06 -2.29 -11.09
CA GLY A 443 -3.59 -2.68 -12.39
C GLY A 443 -3.76 -4.21 -12.48
N GLY A 444 -3.73 -4.74 -13.70
CA GLY A 444 -3.79 -6.18 -13.96
C GLY A 444 -5.22 -6.68 -14.16
N VAL A 445 -5.50 -7.88 -13.67
CA VAL A 445 -6.80 -8.56 -13.80
C VAL A 445 -7.35 -8.87 -12.42
N TYR A 446 -8.66 -8.75 -12.26
CA TYR A 446 -9.39 -9.30 -11.13
C TYR A 446 -10.41 -10.31 -11.63
N LEU A 447 -10.45 -11.49 -10.98
CA LEU A 447 -11.45 -12.52 -11.21
C LEU A 447 -12.10 -12.95 -9.90
N ASP A 448 -13.42 -13.10 -9.91
CA ASP A 448 -14.10 -13.87 -8.87
C ASP A 448 -13.66 -15.34 -8.93
N THR A 449 -13.50 -15.96 -7.77
CA THR A 449 -13.00 -17.36 -7.64
C THR A 449 -13.89 -18.40 -8.31
N SER A 450 -15.14 -18.05 -8.66
CA SER A 450 -16.05 -18.89 -9.44
C SER A 450 -15.84 -18.81 -10.96
N THR A 451 -14.88 -18.02 -11.44
CA THR A 451 -14.61 -17.85 -12.87
C THR A 451 -13.65 -18.92 -13.36
N ILE A 452 -14.02 -19.61 -14.44
CA ILE A 452 -13.21 -20.62 -15.12
C ILE A 452 -12.48 -19.94 -16.28
N PHE A 453 -11.16 -20.00 -16.30
CA PHE A 453 -10.34 -19.45 -17.37
C PHE A 453 -10.04 -20.51 -18.43
N LEU A 454 -10.35 -20.23 -19.70
CA LEU A 454 -10.28 -21.21 -20.80
C LEU A 454 -9.20 -20.89 -21.84
N ARG A 455 -8.38 -19.86 -21.60
CA ARG A 455 -7.24 -19.46 -22.45
C ARG A 455 -5.91 -19.77 -21.76
N ASN A 456 -4.81 -19.71 -22.51
CA ASN A 456 -3.47 -19.95 -21.95
C ASN A 456 -2.74 -18.66 -21.58
N ASN A 457 -3.26 -17.50 -22.00
CA ASN A 457 -2.74 -16.19 -21.61
C ASN A 457 -3.86 -15.13 -21.69
N PHE A 458 -3.85 -14.14 -20.80
CA PHE A 458 -4.76 -12.99 -20.91
C PHE A 458 -4.51 -12.14 -22.15
N ASP A 459 -3.29 -12.17 -22.69
CA ASP A 459 -2.96 -11.56 -23.97
C ASP A 459 -3.74 -12.20 -25.14
N GLU A 460 -4.47 -13.31 -24.94
CA GLU A 460 -5.40 -13.90 -25.89
C GLU A 460 -6.83 -13.37 -25.75
N VAL A 461 -7.22 -12.88 -24.56
CA VAL A 461 -8.57 -12.41 -24.23
C VAL A 461 -8.88 -11.10 -24.95
N SER A 462 -9.94 -11.09 -25.76
CA SER A 462 -10.33 -9.96 -26.62
C SER A 462 -10.51 -8.66 -25.84
N LEU A 463 -11.24 -8.69 -24.72
CA LEU A 463 -11.49 -7.51 -23.91
C LEU A 463 -10.20 -6.96 -23.27
N TYR A 464 -9.29 -7.84 -22.82
CA TYR A 464 -8.00 -7.44 -22.29
C TYR A 464 -7.11 -6.81 -23.36
N LYS A 465 -7.03 -7.42 -24.56
CA LYS A 465 -6.33 -6.84 -25.71
C LYS A 465 -6.82 -5.42 -26.01
N ASN A 466 -8.14 -5.24 -26.06
CA ASN A 466 -8.74 -3.93 -26.35
C ASN A 466 -8.37 -2.88 -25.29
N LEU A 467 -8.28 -3.26 -24.01
CA LEU A 467 -7.78 -2.37 -22.97
C LEU A 467 -6.31 -1.98 -23.21
N ILE A 468 -5.44 -2.96 -23.43
CA ILE A 468 -3.99 -2.72 -23.56
C ILE A 468 -3.67 -1.86 -24.78
N TYR A 469 -4.31 -2.10 -25.93
CA TYR A 469 -4.11 -1.32 -27.15
C TYR A 469 -4.79 0.05 -27.15
N SER A 470 -5.75 0.30 -26.25
CA SER A 470 -6.40 1.61 -26.16
C SER A 470 -5.46 2.66 -25.58
N THR A 471 -5.37 3.84 -26.19
CA THR A 471 -4.58 4.96 -25.65
C THR A 471 -5.34 5.79 -24.61
N SER A 472 -6.67 5.72 -24.59
CA SER A 472 -7.52 6.48 -23.66
C SER A 472 -8.04 5.64 -22.50
N ALA A 473 -8.20 4.33 -22.69
CA ALA A 473 -8.82 3.48 -21.69
C ALA A 473 -7.84 2.98 -20.63
N SER A 474 -8.31 2.97 -19.38
CA SER A 474 -7.60 2.46 -18.22
C SER A 474 -8.41 1.44 -17.41
N LEU A 475 -9.67 1.20 -17.77
CA LEU A 475 -10.54 0.18 -17.19
C LEU A 475 -11.26 -0.60 -18.30
N ALA A 476 -11.39 -1.90 -18.13
CA ALA A 476 -12.29 -2.72 -18.94
C ALA A 476 -13.03 -3.76 -18.10
N GLY A 477 -14.24 -4.09 -18.53
CA GLY A 477 -15.09 -5.06 -17.86
C GLY A 477 -16.23 -5.50 -18.75
N TYR A 478 -16.93 -6.57 -18.35
CA TYR A 478 -18.07 -7.04 -19.13
C TYR A 478 -19.34 -6.29 -18.73
N ALA A 479 -20.13 -5.86 -19.72
CA ALA A 479 -21.36 -5.10 -19.52
C ALA A 479 -22.58 -6.03 -19.49
N ASN A 480 -23.37 -5.88 -18.43
CA ASN A 480 -24.67 -6.50 -18.28
C ASN A 480 -25.77 -5.48 -18.54
N VAL A 481 -26.50 -5.67 -19.64
CA VAL A 481 -27.57 -4.77 -20.08
C VAL A 481 -28.72 -4.68 -19.08
N THR A 482 -28.87 -5.67 -18.19
CA THR A 482 -29.83 -5.63 -17.07
C THR A 482 -29.50 -4.53 -16.07
N PHE A 483 -28.22 -4.24 -15.84
CA PHE A 483 -27.76 -3.27 -14.84
C PHE A 483 -27.51 -1.88 -15.40
N THR A 484 -27.97 -1.63 -16.63
CA THR A 484 -27.83 -0.33 -17.29
C THR A 484 -29.03 0.56 -17.13
N ARG A 485 -28.79 1.86 -17.17
CA ARG A 485 -29.86 2.84 -17.26
C ARG A 485 -30.55 2.77 -18.61
N LYS A 486 -31.88 2.83 -18.58
CA LYS A 486 -32.73 2.92 -19.76
C LYS A 486 -33.31 4.32 -19.90
N ASP A 487 -33.41 4.80 -21.14
CA ASP A 487 -34.18 5.99 -21.47
C ASP A 487 -35.71 5.71 -21.42
N GLU A 488 -36.52 6.75 -21.62
CA GLU A 488 -37.99 6.65 -21.63
C GLU A 488 -38.53 5.69 -22.71
N LYS A 489 -37.71 5.35 -23.71
CA LYS A 489 -38.04 4.42 -24.80
C LYS A 489 -37.50 3.02 -24.55
N GLY A 490 -36.94 2.75 -23.36
CA GLY A 490 -36.38 1.46 -22.98
C GLY A 490 -35.01 1.15 -23.59
N ARG A 491 -34.34 2.11 -24.22
CA ARG A 491 -33.02 1.94 -24.83
C ARG A 491 -31.93 2.23 -23.82
N ASN A 492 -30.75 1.62 -23.97
CA ASN A 492 -29.61 1.92 -23.10
C ASN A 492 -29.28 3.41 -23.16
N TYR A 493 -29.13 4.02 -21.99
CA TYR A 493 -28.83 5.44 -21.86
C TYR A 493 -27.45 5.77 -22.44
N PHE A 494 -26.47 4.88 -22.23
CA PHE A 494 -25.17 4.96 -22.88
C PHE A 494 -24.98 3.87 -23.93
N LYS A 495 -24.13 4.18 -24.90
CA LYS A 495 -23.68 3.24 -25.92
C LYS A 495 -23.02 2.01 -25.28
N GLU A 496 -23.24 0.84 -25.88
CA GLU A 496 -22.64 -0.44 -25.46
C GLU A 496 -22.95 -0.84 -24.01
N ALA A 497 -23.92 -0.19 -23.37
CA ALA A 497 -24.25 -0.47 -21.97
C ALA A 497 -23.06 -0.27 -21.02
N LYS A 498 -22.17 0.70 -21.32
CA LYS A 498 -20.95 0.99 -20.55
C LYS A 498 -21.16 1.31 -19.07
N ASP A 499 -22.38 1.63 -18.68
CA ASP A 499 -22.78 1.90 -17.30
C ASP A 499 -23.10 0.64 -16.47
N GLY A 500 -23.23 -0.52 -17.11
CA GLY A 500 -23.59 -1.79 -16.46
C GLY A 500 -22.42 -2.75 -16.28
N ILE A 501 -21.25 -2.25 -15.89
CA ILE A 501 -20.03 -3.07 -15.78
C ILE A 501 -20.11 -4.01 -14.59
N GLU A 502 -20.02 -5.30 -14.87
CA GLU A 502 -19.87 -6.35 -13.86
C GLU A 502 -18.48 -6.30 -13.22
N LEU A 503 -18.45 -6.36 -11.89
CA LEU A 503 -17.20 -6.29 -11.15
C LEU A 503 -16.55 -7.66 -10.93
N GLY A 504 -17.23 -8.77 -11.28
CA GLY A 504 -16.69 -10.13 -11.11
C GLY A 504 -15.54 -10.47 -12.06
N VAL A 505 -15.39 -9.74 -13.16
CA VAL A 505 -14.27 -9.85 -14.11
C VAL A 505 -13.89 -8.45 -14.59
N LEU A 506 -12.73 -7.97 -14.17
CA LEU A 506 -12.24 -6.62 -14.48
C LEU A 506 -10.78 -6.63 -14.90
N TYR A 507 -10.44 -5.67 -15.75
CA TYR A 507 -9.07 -5.42 -16.22
C TYR A 507 -8.75 -3.94 -16.02
N ALA A 508 -7.55 -3.63 -15.54
CA ALA A 508 -7.18 -2.24 -15.32
C ALA A 508 -5.70 -1.98 -15.66
N LYS A 509 -5.43 -0.76 -16.14
CA LYS A 509 -4.09 -0.21 -16.17
C LYS A 509 -3.78 0.43 -14.83
N GLN A 510 -2.50 0.44 -14.45
CA GLN A 510 -2.05 1.16 -13.26
C GLN A 510 -2.45 2.63 -13.34
N LYS A 511 -2.76 3.23 -12.17
CA LYS A 511 -3.14 4.65 -12.05
C LYS A 511 -4.41 5.03 -12.84
N SER A 512 -5.34 4.09 -13.00
CA SER A 512 -6.65 4.34 -13.62
C SER A 512 -7.41 5.44 -12.88
N ASN A 513 -7.72 6.53 -13.59
CA ASN A 513 -8.36 7.71 -13.00
C ASN A 513 -9.81 7.41 -12.59
N ILE A 514 -10.57 6.72 -13.44
CA ILE A 514 -11.92 6.28 -13.10
C ILE A 514 -11.96 5.39 -11.85
N LEU A 515 -11.01 4.47 -11.66
CA LEU A 515 -10.95 3.63 -10.44
C LEU A 515 -10.67 4.45 -9.19
N ARG A 516 -9.76 5.43 -9.27
CA ARG A 516 -9.48 6.36 -8.17
C ARG A 516 -10.73 7.15 -7.77
N ILE A 517 -11.48 7.65 -8.75
CA ILE A 517 -12.75 8.36 -8.50
C ILE A 517 -13.78 7.40 -7.89
N PHE A 518 -13.84 6.16 -8.37
CA PHE A 518 -14.75 5.14 -7.88
C PHE A 518 -14.48 4.78 -6.42
N ASN A 519 -13.24 4.48 -6.06
CA ASN A 519 -12.84 4.22 -4.68
C ASN A 519 -13.10 5.43 -3.77
N CYS A 520 -12.83 6.65 -4.24
CA CYS A 520 -13.13 7.87 -3.47
C CYS A 520 -14.63 8.03 -3.17
N GLU A 521 -15.50 7.74 -4.13
CA GLU A 521 -16.95 7.85 -3.94
C GLU A 521 -17.50 6.72 -3.06
N ILE A 522 -16.98 5.49 -3.20
CA ILE A 522 -17.24 4.38 -2.28
C ILE A 522 -16.90 4.74 -0.84
N ASP A 523 -15.73 5.35 -0.62
CA ASP A 523 -15.30 5.80 0.71
C ASP A 523 -16.27 6.83 1.31
N LYS A 524 -16.77 7.77 0.51
CA LYS A 524 -17.75 8.77 0.97
C LYS A 524 -19.08 8.12 1.31
N TYR A 525 -19.56 7.20 0.45
CA TYR A 525 -20.81 6.47 0.67
C TYR A 525 -20.76 5.71 2.01
N TRP A 526 -19.73 4.88 2.23
CA TRP A 526 -19.64 4.06 3.44
C TRP A 526 -19.34 4.84 4.73
N LYS A 527 -18.71 6.02 4.62
CA LYS A 527 -18.60 6.96 5.75
C LYS A 527 -19.94 7.55 6.13
N TRP A 528 -20.80 7.86 5.15
CA TRP A 528 -22.14 8.40 5.38
C TRP A 528 -23.14 7.34 5.86
N LYS A 529 -23.05 6.12 5.31
CA LYS A 529 -24.01 5.02 5.55
C LYS A 529 -23.98 4.54 7.00
N THR A 530 -25.18 4.40 7.56
CA THR A 530 -25.51 3.79 8.85
C THR A 530 -26.71 2.87 8.66
N SER A 531 -26.97 1.94 9.58
CA SER A 531 -28.02 0.92 9.44
C SER A 531 -29.43 1.50 9.26
N ASP A 532 -29.69 2.67 9.83
CA ASP A 532 -30.97 3.39 9.81
C ASP A 532 -31.24 4.16 8.50
N LYS A 533 -30.23 4.36 7.66
CA LYS A 533 -30.37 5.13 6.40
C LYS A 533 -30.63 4.21 5.21
N ASP A 534 -31.63 4.54 4.39
CA ASP A 534 -31.80 3.90 3.08
C ASP A 534 -30.64 4.31 2.16
N TYR A 535 -30.00 3.36 1.49
CA TYR A 535 -28.89 3.62 0.57
C TYR A 535 -29.25 4.59 -0.56
N LYS A 536 -30.54 4.67 -0.94
CA LYS A 536 -31.04 5.58 -1.98
C LYS A 536 -31.01 7.05 -1.55
N ASP A 537 -30.98 7.30 -0.24
CA ASP A 537 -30.97 8.65 0.32
C ASP A 537 -29.56 9.26 0.40
N TYR A 538 -28.57 8.60 -0.21
CA TYR A 538 -27.21 9.14 -0.27
C TYR A 538 -27.25 10.51 -0.95
N PRO A 539 -26.82 11.61 -0.29
CA PRO A 539 -27.09 12.96 -0.80
C PRO A 539 -26.63 13.23 -2.24
N PRO A 540 -25.46 12.74 -2.69
CA PRO A 540 -25.07 12.85 -4.09
C PRO A 540 -26.02 12.17 -5.09
N PHE A 541 -26.69 11.07 -4.71
CA PHE A 541 -27.69 10.46 -5.58
C PHE A 541 -28.87 11.41 -5.83
N ILE A 542 -29.30 12.13 -4.80
CA ILE A 542 -30.39 13.11 -4.88
C ILE A 542 -29.92 14.34 -5.67
N GLU A 543 -28.74 14.87 -5.35
CA GLU A 543 -28.15 16.06 -6.00
C GLU A 543 -28.03 15.90 -7.52
N TYR A 544 -27.60 14.72 -7.98
CA TYR A 544 -27.42 14.42 -9.41
C TYR A 544 -28.63 13.72 -10.04
N GLY A 545 -29.77 13.67 -9.34
CA GLY A 545 -31.04 13.21 -9.89
C GLY A 545 -31.07 11.73 -10.31
N LEU A 546 -30.40 10.85 -9.57
CA LEU A 546 -30.47 9.40 -9.85
C LEU A 546 -31.89 8.88 -9.61
N GLY A 547 -32.51 8.34 -10.66
CA GLY A 547 -33.86 7.79 -10.60
C GLY A 547 -33.90 6.32 -10.18
N LYS A 548 -35.12 5.76 -10.08
CA LYS A 548 -35.37 4.35 -9.72
C LYS A 548 -34.53 3.34 -10.51
N ILE A 549 -34.25 3.65 -11.77
CA ILE A 549 -33.48 2.81 -12.69
C ILE A 549 -32.02 2.64 -12.23
N SER A 550 -31.49 3.60 -11.46
CA SER A 550 -30.12 3.53 -10.94
C SER A 550 -29.98 2.65 -9.70
N PHE A 551 -31.08 2.16 -9.13
CA PHE A 551 -31.08 1.47 -7.83
C PHE A 551 -31.63 0.05 -7.95
N LEU A 552 -30.78 -0.94 -7.66
CA LEU A 552 -31.16 -2.35 -7.63
C LEU A 552 -31.49 -2.78 -6.19
N ASN A 553 -30.46 -2.92 -5.37
CA ASN A 553 -30.53 -3.19 -3.94
C ASN A 553 -29.20 -2.72 -3.31
N GLU A 554 -29.12 -2.76 -1.98
CA GLU A 554 -27.93 -2.28 -1.28
C GLU A 554 -26.70 -3.18 -1.52
N TYR A 555 -26.89 -4.50 -1.72
CA TYR A 555 -25.81 -5.42 -2.12
C TYR A 555 -25.08 -4.97 -3.39
N HIS A 556 -25.83 -4.36 -4.30
CA HIS A 556 -25.36 -3.91 -5.60
C HIS A 556 -25.17 -2.39 -5.68
N VAL A 557 -24.92 -1.73 -4.54
CA VAL A 557 -24.79 -0.27 -4.49
C VAL A 557 -23.64 0.28 -5.34
N HIS A 558 -22.63 -0.54 -5.65
CA HIS A 558 -21.55 -0.17 -6.57
C HIS A 558 -22.06 0.27 -7.94
N TYR A 559 -23.14 -0.32 -8.47
CA TYR A 559 -23.77 0.14 -9.73
C TYR A 559 -24.35 1.55 -9.58
N SER A 560 -25.07 1.80 -8.49
CA SER A 560 -25.62 3.13 -8.17
C SER A 560 -24.52 4.19 -8.08
N ILE A 561 -23.41 3.84 -7.42
CA ILE A 561 -22.23 4.72 -7.29
C ILE A 561 -21.57 4.95 -8.66
N TYR A 562 -21.44 3.91 -9.49
CA TYR A 562 -20.89 4.04 -10.83
C TYR A 562 -21.79 4.90 -11.72
N HIS A 563 -23.11 4.70 -11.67
CA HIS A 563 -24.10 5.56 -12.32
C HIS A 563 -23.98 7.02 -11.89
N LEU A 564 -23.78 7.29 -10.60
CA LEU A 564 -23.53 8.63 -10.09
C LEU A 564 -22.27 9.24 -10.73
N ILE A 565 -21.16 8.50 -10.72
CA ILE A 565 -19.88 8.97 -11.24
C ILE A 565 -19.99 9.38 -12.70
N ILE A 566 -20.53 8.52 -13.55
CA ILE A 566 -20.66 8.79 -14.99
C ILE A 566 -21.78 9.79 -15.31
N THR A 567 -22.74 10.02 -14.40
CA THR A 567 -23.72 11.12 -14.54
C THR A 567 -23.04 12.45 -14.26
N ARG A 568 -22.21 12.50 -13.23
CA ARG A 568 -21.45 13.67 -12.83
C ARG A 568 -20.35 14.02 -13.83
N GLN A 569 -19.72 13.01 -14.43
CA GLN A 569 -18.55 13.13 -15.32
C GLN A 569 -18.65 12.14 -16.50
N PRO A 570 -19.52 12.40 -17.50
CA PRO A 570 -19.76 11.49 -18.62
C PRO A 570 -18.52 11.26 -19.50
N GLU A 571 -17.55 12.18 -19.50
CA GLU A 571 -16.28 12.05 -20.21
C GLU A 571 -15.46 10.83 -19.76
N LEU A 572 -15.64 10.36 -18.52
CA LEU A 572 -14.96 9.17 -18.00
C LEU A 572 -15.33 7.89 -18.77
N LEU A 573 -16.44 7.86 -19.49
CA LEU A 573 -16.80 6.74 -20.37
C LEU A 573 -15.80 6.52 -21.50
N GLY A 574 -14.96 7.52 -21.82
CA GLY A 574 -13.83 7.39 -22.74
C GLY A 574 -12.64 6.62 -22.15
N GLU A 575 -12.56 6.49 -20.82
CA GLU A 575 -11.54 5.70 -20.11
C GLU A 575 -11.91 4.21 -20.01
N VAL A 576 -13.07 3.81 -20.54
CA VAL A 576 -13.68 2.51 -20.27
C VAL A 576 -13.98 1.76 -21.56
N VAL A 577 -13.53 0.50 -21.62
CA VAL A 577 -13.86 -0.45 -22.69
C VAL A 577 -14.76 -1.54 -22.13
N VAL A 578 -15.80 -1.93 -22.87
CA VAL A 578 -16.69 -3.01 -22.44
C VAL A 578 -16.92 -4.03 -23.54
N GLN A 579 -17.29 -5.23 -23.12
CA GLN A 579 -17.83 -6.28 -23.98
C GLN A 579 -19.08 -6.85 -23.31
N SER A 580 -20.08 -7.30 -24.08
CA SER A 580 -21.28 -7.89 -23.47
C SER A 580 -20.96 -9.17 -22.69
N ILE A 581 -21.66 -9.40 -21.58
CA ILE A 581 -21.59 -10.67 -20.82
C ILE A 581 -22.23 -11.85 -21.57
N HIS A 582 -23.06 -11.57 -22.57
CA HIS A 582 -23.99 -12.53 -23.17
C HIS A 582 -23.36 -13.35 -24.30
N ARG A 583 -24.10 -14.36 -24.77
CA ARG A 583 -23.73 -15.10 -25.99
C ARG A 583 -23.69 -14.19 -27.21
N SER A 584 -22.87 -14.56 -28.20
CA SER A 584 -22.85 -13.89 -29.50
C SER A 584 -24.26 -13.78 -30.10
N GLY A 585 -24.57 -12.62 -30.68
CA GLY A 585 -25.87 -12.30 -31.28
C GLY A 585 -26.99 -11.96 -30.29
N LYS A 586 -26.78 -12.09 -28.97
CA LYS A 586 -27.71 -11.55 -27.98
C LYS A 586 -27.36 -10.10 -27.68
N GLU A 587 -28.35 -9.22 -27.82
CA GLU A 587 -28.20 -7.76 -27.66
C GLU A 587 -27.14 -7.17 -28.61
N THR A 588 -26.03 -6.65 -28.08
CA THR A 588 -24.92 -6.07 -28.86
C THR A 588 -23.66 -6.94 -28.82
N ALA A 589 -23.77 -8.18 -28.34
CA ALA A 589 -22.64 -9.10 -28.21
C ALA A 589 -22.13 -9.56 -29.59
N LEU A 590 -20.89 -9.19 -29.91
CA LEU A 590 -20.18 -9.64 -31.12
C LEU A 590 -19.47 -10.99 -30.95
N ALA A 591 -19.21 -11.39 -29.70
CA ALA A 591 -18.55 -12.63 -29.33
C ALA A 591 -19.16 -13.14 -28.02
N HIS A 592 -18.93 -14.41 -27.70
CA HIS A 592 -19.39 -15.01 -26.44
C HIS A 592 -18.70 -14.35 -25.23
N GLY A 593 -19.50 -13.73 -24.36
CA GLY A 593 -19.07 -13.28 -23.05
C GLY A 593 -19.11 -14.37 -21.98
N PRO A 594 -18.72 -14.04 -20.73
CA PRO A 594 -18.55 -15.02 -19.65
C PRO A 594 -19.82 -15.77 -19.23
N TYR A 595 -21.00 -15.30 -19.59
CA TYR A 595 -22.29 -15.92 -19.24
C TYR A 595 -22.94 -16.65 -20.43
N ALA A 596 -22.24 -16.76 -21.57
CA ALA A 596 -22.78 -17.30 -22.81
C ALA A 596 -23.39 -18.70 -22.65
N ILE A 597 -22.74 -19.61 -21.92
CA ILE A 597 -23.25 -20.98 -21.71
C ILE A 597 -24.62 -20.97 -21.00
N SER A 598 -24.80 -20.08 -20.02
CA SER A 598 -26.09 -19.94 -19.36
C SER A 598 -27.17 -19.43 -20.33
N ASP A 599 -26.82 -18.51 -21.22
CA ASP A 599 -27.74 -18.00 -22.24
C ASP A 599 -28.09 -19.04 -23.29
N ILE A 600 -27.12 -19.89 -23.66
CA ILE A 600 -27.29 -20.90 -24.71
C ILE A 600 -28.11 -22.09 -24.21
N PHE A 601 -27.86 -22.59 -22.99
CA PHE A 601 -28.43 -23.88 -22.56
C PHE A 601 -29.41 -23.76 -21.40
N CYS A 602 -29.26 -22.75 -20.55
CA CYS A 602 -29.92 -22.76 -19.25
C CYS A 602 -31.21 -21.94 -19.20
N ARG A 603 -31.47 -21.13 -20.22
CA ARG A 603 -32.65 -20.26 -20.32
C ARG A 603 -33.77 -20.88 -21.15
N GLY A 604 -34.87 -20.15 -21.29
CA GLY A 604 -36.00 -20.53 -22.15
C GLY A 604 -35.76 -20.15 -23.62
N LYS A 605 -36.82 -20.27 -24.42
CA LYS A 605 -36.75 -20.13 -25.89
C LYS A 605 -36.34 -18.74 -26.37
N THR A 606 -36.55 -17.71 -25.56
CA THR A 606 -36.16 -16.34 -25.91
C THR A 606 -34.76 -15.99 -25.41
N SER A 607 -34.14 -16.85 -24.60
CA SER A 607 -32.89 -16.60 -23.87
C SER A 607 -32.94 -15.42 -22.88
N TYR A 608 -34.13 -14.87 -22.59
CA TYR A 608 -34.32 -13.80 -21.59
C TYR A 608 -34.94 -14.30 -20.28
N GLU A 609 -35.47 -15.53 -20.28
CA GLU A 609 -36.04 -16.16 -19.09
C GLU A 609 -34.96 -16.49 -18.05
N SER A 610 -35.40 -16.75 -16.82
CA SER A 610 -34.51 -17.18 -15.72
C SER A 610 -33.76 -18.46 -16.10
N ALA A 611 -32.46 -18.47 -15.83
CA ALA A 611 -31.62 -19.65 -16.02
C ALA A 611 -31.91 -20.71 -14.94
N SER A 612 -31.84 -22.00 -15.31
CA SER A 612 -32.09 -23.14 -14.43
C SER A 612 -30.79 -23.85 -14.02
N SER A 613 -30.63 -24.13 -12.72
CA SER A 613 -29.51 -24.90 -12.18
C SER A 613 -29.51 -26.36 -12.66
N LYS A 614 -30.69 -26.96 -12.85
CA LYS A 614 -30.82 -28.33 -13.38
C LYS A 614 -30.36 -28.42 -14.83
N LYS A 615 -30.73 -27.43 -15.63
CA LYS A 615 -30.23 -27.29 -17.01
C LYS A 615 -28.72 -27.05 -17.04
N MET A 616 -28.18 -26.29 -16.09
CA MET A 616 -26.73 -26.11 -15.95
C MET A 616 -26.02 -27.45 -15.69
N LEU A 617 -26.55 -28.28 -14.80
CA LEU A 617 -26.02 -29.63 -14.59
C LEU A 617 -26.07 -30.48 -15.87
N GLN A 618 -27.23 -30.51 -16.55
CA GLN A 618 -27.40 -31.24 -17.82
C GLN A 618 -26.42 -30.79 -18.90
N CYS A 619 -26.10 -29.49 -18.95
CA CYS A 619 -25.12 -28.94 -19.88
C CYS A 619 -23.72 -29.50 -19.64
N PHE A 620 -23.35 -29.74 -18.38
CA PHE A 620 -22.01 -30.19 -18.00
C PHE A 620 -21.81 -31.70 -18.09
N VAL A 621 -22.85 -32.51 -17.94
CA VAL A 621 -22.76 -33.98 -17.96
C VAL A 621 -23.06 -34.56 -19.34
N GLU A 622 -22.84 -35.87 -19.51
CA GLU A 622 -23.21 -36.58 -20.73
C GLU A 622 -24.72 -36.55 -21.01
N GLY A 623 -25.05 -36.69 -22.30
CA GLY A 623 -26.43 -36.70 -22.80
C GLY A 623 -26.72 -35.56 -23.75
N ASP A 624 -27.88 -35.63 -24.40
CA ASP A 624 -28.34 -34.61 -25.33
C ASP A 624 -29.07 -33.50 -24.61
N MET A 625 -28.89 -32.28 -25.10
CA MET A 625 -29.56 -31.10 -24.56
C MET A 625 -29.83 -30.10 -25.66
N ASP A 626 -31.02 -29.50 -25.62
CA ASP A 626 -31.40 -28.46 -26.56
C ASP A 626 -30.80 -27.11 -26.14
N THR A 627 -30.28 -26.38 -27.13
CA THR A 627 -29.96 -24.96 -27.04
C THR A 627 -31.23 -24.11 -26.91
N TRP A 628 -31.04 -22.81 -26.66
CA TRP A 628 -32.11 -21.83 -26.50
C TRP A 628 -33.04 -21.75 -27.73
N ASP A 629 -32.54 -22.00 -28.93
CA ASP A 629 -33.29 -22.04 -30.18
C ASP A 629 -33.87 -23.42 -30.53
N GLY A 630 -33.68 -24.42 -29.67
CA GLY A 630 -34.26 -25.76 -29.81
C GLY A 630 -33.43 -26.72 -30.65
N MET A 631 -32.17 -26.40 -30.93
CA MET A 631 -31.24 -27.34 -31.59
C MET A 631 -30.67 -28.32 -30.57
N SER A 632 -30.81 -29.61 -30.83
CA SER A 632 -30.27 -30.64 -29.94
C SER A 632 -28.76 -30.78 -30.09
N THR A 633 -28.04 -30.83 -28.98
CA THR A 633 -26.57 -30.89 -28.94
C THR A 633 -26.09 -32.01 -28.03
N SER A 634 -25.07 -32.74 -28.49
CA SER A 634 -24.34 -33.72 -27.67
C SER A 634 -23.28 -33.03 -26.79
N LEU A 635 -22.67 -33.76 -25.85
CA LEU A 635 -21.58 -33.22 -25.03
C LEU A 635 -20.39 -32.74 -25.87
N ASP A 636 -20.02 -33.46 -26.92
CA ASP A 636 -18.88 -33.10 -27.78
C ASP A 636 -19.13 -31.77 -28.51
N VAL A 637 -20.36 -31.55 -28.99
CA VAL A 637 -20.76 -30.25 -29.57
C VAL A 637 -20.74 -29.14 -28.52
N ARG A 638 -21.13 -29.43 -27.28
CA ARG A 638 -21.02 -28.46 -26.17
C ARG A 638 -19.56 -28.12 -25.86
N ILE A 639 -18.64 -29.08 -25.96
CA ILE A 639 -17.20 -28.86 -25.82
C ILE A 639 -16.69 -27.91 -26.91
N GLU A 640 -17.06 -28.16 -28.18
CA GLU A 640 -16.69 -27.29 -29.31
C GLU A 640 -17.17 -25.83 -29.08
N ILE A 641 -18.41 -25.64 -28.61
CA ILE A 641 -18.94 -24.31 -28.26
C ILE A 641 -18.09 -23.65 -27.15
N CYS A 642 -17.66 -24.42 -26.15
CA CYS A 642 -16.84 -23.88 -25.06
C CYS A 642 -15.44 -23.43 -25.51
N GLN A 643 -14.91 -23.93 -26.64
CA GLN A 643 -13.63 -23.50 -27.18
C GLN A 643 -13.68 -22.04 -27.71
N GLU A 644 -14.86 -21.55 -28.07
CA GLU A 644 -15.07 -20.15 -28.47
C GLU A 644 -15.18 -19.19 -27.27
N VAL A 645 -15.41 -19.73 -26.07
CA VAL A 645 -15.55 -18.96 -24.83
C VAL A 645 -14.18 -18.74 -24.19
N GLU A 646 -13.85 -17.48 -23.86
CA GLU A 646 -12.53 -17.15 -23.27
C GLU A 646 -12.51 -17.38 -21.75
N LEU A 647 -13.63 -17.12 -21.08
CA LEU A 647 -13.86 -17.21 -19.64
C LEU A 647 -15.29 -17.68 -19.41
N LEU A 648 -15.54 -18.46 -18.37
CA LEU A 648 -16.90 -18.86 -17.98
C LEU A 648 -17.18 -18.48 -16.53
N THR A 649 -18.28 -17.77 -16.30
CA THR A 649 -18.76 -17.40 -14.96
C THR A 649 -20.11 -18.06 -14.69
N ILE A 650 -20.18 -18.85 -13.62
CA ILE A 650 -21.42 -19.54 -13.21
C ILE A 650 -21.86 -18.95 -11.86
N PRO A 651 -22.95 -18.19 -11.78
CA PRO A 651 -23.49 -17.68 -10.52
C PRO A 651 -23.78 -18.76 -9.49
N GLY A 652 -23.68 -18.44 -8.20
CA GLY A 652 -23.88 -19.41 -7.10
C GLY A 652 -25.22 -20.15 -7.17
N TYR A 653 -26.31 -19.44 -7.51
CA TYR A 653 -27.62 -20.08 -7.63
C TYR A 653 -27.71 -21.10 -8.78
N LEU A 654 -26.86 -20.99 -9.82
CA LEU A 654 -26.77 -21.96 -10.92
C LEU A 654 -25.82 -23.12 -10.60
N ARG A 655 -24.85 -22.92 -9.69
CA ARG A 655 -23.89 -23.96 -9.30
C ARG A 655 -24.45 -25.01 -8.35
N LYS A 656 -25.58 -24.74 -7.69
CA LYS A 656 -26.15 -25.63 -6.66
C LYS A 656 -26.21 -27.12 -7.05
N GLU A 657 -26.68 -27.43 -8.25
CA GLU A 657 -26.81 -28.82 -8.73
C GLU A 657 -25.44 -29.39 -9.17
N LEU A 658 -24.56 -28.55 -9.73
CA LEU A 658 -23.18 -28.94 -10.07
C LEU A 658 -22.38 -29.30 -8.80
N GLU A 659 -22.49 -28.50 -7.75
CA GLU A 659 -21.79 -28.72 -6.47
C GLU A 659 -22.32 -29.96 -5.72
N GLN A 660 -23.54 -30.41 -6.03
CA GLN A 660 -24.10 -31.67 -5.51
C GLN A 660 -23.63 -32.90 -6.31
N GLU A 661 -23.42 -32.75 -7.62
CA GLU A 661 -22.95 -33.85 -8.49
C GLU A 661 -21.42 -34.03 -8.46
N PHE A 662 -20.68 -32.92 -8.36
CA PHE A 662 -19.22 -32.87 -8.40
C PHE A 662 -18.67 -32.49 -7.02
N THR A 663 -18.55 -33.50 -6.16
CA THR A 663 -18.27 -33.34 -4.73
C THR A 663 -16.80 -33.54 -4.38
N CYS A 664 -16.07 -34.31 -5.18
CA CYS A 664 -14.67 -34.64 -4.95
C CYS A 664 -13.83 -34.51 -6.22
N LEU A 665 -12.50 -34.49 -6.07
CA LEU A 665 -11.57 -34.28 -7.19
C LEU A 665 -11.76 -35.31 -8.32
N GLY A 666 -12.04 -36.56 -7.96
CA GLY A 666 -12.30 -37.62 -8.93
C GLY A 666 -13.53 -37.35 -9.81
N ASP A 667 -14.56 -36.68 -9.28
CA ASP A 667 -15.73 -36.31 -10.08
C ASP A 667 -15.35 -35.34 -11.20
N TYR A 668 -14.53 -34.33 -10.90
CA TYR A 668 -14.10 -33.33 -11.89
C TYR A 668 -13.12 -33.89 -12.92
N LEU A 669 -12.24 -34.80 -12.52
CA LEU A 669 -11.16 -35.30 -13.37
C LEU A 669 -11.52 -36.57 -14.15
N ASN A 670 -12.47 -37.38 -13.68
CA ASN A 670 -12.72 -38.70 -14.28
C ASN A 670 -14.11 -38.85 -14.90
N LYS A 671 -15.13 -38.09 -14.44
CA LYS A 671 -16.46 -38.14 -15.06
C LYS A 671 -16.42 -37.41 -16.39
N LYS A 672 -16.84 -38.07 -17.47
CA LYS A 672 -16.99 -37.43 -18.78
C LYS A 672 -17.97 -36.26 -18.68
N SER A 673 -17.44 -35.05 -18.83
CA SER A 673 -18.14 -33.81 -18.54
C SER A 673 -17.37 -32.62 -19.12
N LEU A 674 -18.00 -31.44 -19.16
CA LEU A 674 -17.29 -30.19 -19.47
C LEU A 674 -16.17 -29.89 -18.46
N TYR A 675 -16.34 -30.26 -17.18
CA TYR A 675 -15.27 -30.09 -16.20
C TYR A 675 -14.05 -30.97 -16.49
N HIS A 676 -14.25 -32.19 -16.98
CA HIS A 676 -13.15 -33.05 -17.43
C HIS A 676 -12.38 -32.40 -18.58
N GLU A 677 -13.07 -31.74 -19.53
CA GLU A 677 -12.37 -31.00 -20.58
C GLU A 677 -11.61 -29.78 -20.03
N PHE A 678 -12.21 -29.05 -19.09
CA PHE A 678 -11.59 -27.85 -18.53
C PHE A 678 -10.39 -28.16 -17.62
N TYR A 679 -10.38 -29.30 -16.94
CA TYR A 679 -9.42 -29.64 -15.88
C TYR A 679 -8.61 -30.92 -16.12
N GLY A 680 -8.92 -31.70 -17.16
CA GLY A 680 -8.35 -33.02 -17.38
C GLY A 680 -6.82 -33.03 -17.48
N PHE A 681 -6.23 -31.94 -17.96
CA PHE A 681 -4.77 -31.77 -18.00
C PHE A 681 -4.12 -31.77 -16.60
N LEU A 682 -4.85 -31.43 -15.53
CA LEU A 682 -4.34 -31.45 -14.16
C LEU A 682 -4.06 -32.88 -13.66
N ALA A 683 -4.69 -33.90 -14.24
CA ALA A 683 -4.42 -35.30 -13.91
C ALA A 683 -3.03 -35.73 -14.39
N ALA A 684 -2.64 -35.32 -15.61
CA ALA A 684 -1.32 -35.60 -16.18
C ALA A 684 -0.17 -34.95 -15.39
N GLU A 685 -0.38 -33.76 -14.83
CA GLU A 685 0.61 -33.11 -13.96
C GLU A 685 0.81 -33.84 -12.64
N ALA A 686 -0.27 -34.37 -12.03
CA ALA A 686 -0.19 -35.13 -10.79
C ALA A 686 0.61 -36.42 -10.97
N GLU A 687 0.44 -37.10 -12.12
CA GLU A 687 1.21 -38.29 -12.47
C GLU A 687 2.69 -37.98 -12.76
N GLN A 688 2.99 -36.88 -13.47
CA GLN A 688 4.37 -36.44 -13.72
C GLN A 688 5.09 -36.00 -12.43
N ALA A 689 4.40 -35.34 -11.50
CA ALA A 689 4.95 -34.96 -10.20
C ALA A 689 5.27 -36.18 -9.32
N CYS A 690 4.44 -37.24 -9.35
CA CYS A 690 4.74 -38.51 -8.69
C CYS A 690 5.96 -39.22 -9.31
N LEU A 691 6.07 -39.24 -10.64
CA LEU A 691 7.21 -39.83 -11.35
C LEU A 691 8.54 -39.10 -11.08
N LEU A 692 8.51 -37.78 -10.88
CA LEU A 692 9.69 -36.97 -10.54
C LEU A 692 10.07 -37.02 -9.05
N THR A 693 9.15 -37.40 -8.17
CA THR A 693 9.38 -37.50 -6.71
C THR A 693 9.67 -38.92 -6.22
N GLY A 694 9.71 -39.91 -7.11
CA GLY A 694 10.15 -41.27 -6.78
C GLY A 694 9.31 -41.94 -5.69
N ARG A 695 7.99 -41.79 -5.75
CA ARG A 695 7.03 -42.64 -5.03
C ARG A 695 6.23 -43.49 -5.99
#